data_AF-A0A2V7XC43-F1
#
_entry.id   AF-A0A2V7XC43-F1
#
_cell.length_a   1.000
_cell.length_b   1.000
_cell.length_c   1.000
_cell.angle_alpha   90.00
_cell.angle_beta   90.00
_cell.angle_gamma   90.00
#
_symmetry.space_group_name_H-M   'P 1'
#
loop_
_entity.id
_entity.type
_entity.pdbx_description
1 polymer ?
#
loop_
_entity_poly.entity_id
_entity_poly.type
_entity_poly.pdbx_seq_one_letter_code
_entity_poly.pdbx_strand_id
1 'polypeptide(L)'
;MIGGRAESRDPDTPGRGAALRAPRVALAILGLFTLDPLRAAPSPRPTATVAERPRLQADTTPFAATTATVIVRAGDDLQAALDLARPGDVLVLQAGATFTGPFTLPEKRGQGPASWITIRSSTPDTALPPGIRIHPRQAAQLARLEAASGSVISAAPRAHHFRLVGLELRPAPGTFLYQVVDLGGAASSAEDLPRYVVIDRCYLHGDPARSGRRGVALNSATSAVVDSYLSDFKELGADSQAIAGWNGPGPFKIANNYLEAAGENVMFGGATPAIAGLVPSDIEILGNHLAKPLTWRAGDPAFQGVSWSVKNLFELKNARRVLIDGNLMEHNWVQSQDGFAVLFTARDEAGAAPWAAVEDVTFSNNTVRHTGSGVNLIGHGGRTAVTRRILIRNNLFDDVSGERWGGSGRLLQMVEGADDIAFDHNTALQTGSLVIADGAPHARFAFTNNIAPHNAYGVIGSGSASGLPTLRAFFPGARFEGNVIVGGQAERYPPGNFFAPSLEAIGFDGAAGDYRLGVTSPYRRSGTDGTDPGADFSELLAVAAVPSASFAIPSTSGPAAGGPAARMWNRVRTRAREAGWPRAVFWSAVVLLAYPYVAYPLLIWAWAAVRPRPPRMGAEPSVTVVIVAHDEEERVQERIDNVLAQDYPRDRLDVVLASDGSADRTAERARAHGGAGVEVRSFDQRRGKPSVLNDVVPQARGEVVLLADVRQRFDAGTVRALVSCFADPRVGAVSGELVLTSPSGGHGVRDGVDLYWRYEKAIRRHESVVDSTVGATGAIYAIRRDLFEPLPPDTVLDDVLIPLRIVGRGYRVLFEPRAVAHDAAAFGSRQEFGRKVRTLAGNFQLFSRHPWVLGPFRNRLWFQTVSHKALRLLTPLLLAAAFAANILLARTPFYRLLLAGQASFYAAALAGAALGNGRRRLPLLSVPFVICLLSWATVVGFFRFLAGRQRVTWDRASA
;
A
#
# COMPACT_ATOMS: atom_id res chain seq x y z
N MET A 1 -49.29 -47.88 -30.18
CA MET A 1 -49.43 -47.98 -31.64
C MET A 1 -48.75 -46.77 -32.27
N ILE A 2 -47.75 -47.06 -33.11
CA ILE A 2 -47.43 -46.40 -34.40
C ILE A 2 -47.24 -44.87 -34.30
N GLY A 3 -46.01 -44.32 -34.27
CA GLY A 3 -45.04 -44.31 -35.38
C GLY A 3 -45.07 -42.90 -36.00
N GLY A 4 -44.01 -42.18 -36.34
CA GLY A 4 -42.62 -42.51 -36.62
C GLY A 4 -42.19 -41.71 -37.87
N ARG A 5 -40.95 -41.19 -37.84
CA ARG A 5 -40.01 -40.77 -38.92
C ARG A 5 -39.45 -39.36 -38.71
N ALA A 6 -38.14 -39.17 -38.44
CA ALA A 6 -36.92 -39.47 -39.24
C ALA A 6 -36.82 -38.51 -40.44
N GLU A 7 -35.74 -37.83 -40.82
CA GLU A 7 -34.26 -37.90 -40.71
C GLU A 7 -33.75 -36.47 -41.05
N SER A 8 -32.50 -36.00 -40.93
CA SER A 8 -31.19 -36.57 -41.31
C SER A 8 -30.04 -35.75 -40.70
N ARG A 9 -28.93 -36.41 -40.38
CA ARG A 9 -27.60 -35.81 -40.14
C ARG A 9 -26.88 -35.59 -41.48
N ASP A 10 -26.02 -34.58 -41.56
CA ASP A 10 -24.65 -34.77 -42.05
C ASP A 10 -23.67 -33.81 -41.30
N PRO A 11 -22.41 -34.22 -41.08
CA PRO A 11 -21.41 -33.60 -40.21
C PRO A 11 -20.44 -32.71 -41.00
N ASP A 12 -19.38 -32.25 -40.33
CA ASP A 12 -18.25 -31.42 -40.81
C ASP A 12 -18.35 -29.91 -40.57
N THR A 13 -17.94 -29.50 -39.37
CA THR A 13 -17.02 -28.35 -39.23
C THR A 13 -16.28 -28.43 -37.88
N PRO A 14 -14.93 -28.34 -37.86
CA PRO A 14 -14.15 -28.56 -36.65
C PRO A 14 -14.27 -27.39 -35.67
N GLY A 15 -14.77 -27.69 -34.47
CA GLY A 15 -14.87 -26.76 -33.36
C GLY A 15 -13.51 -26.17 -33.00
N ARG A 16 -13.36 -24.85 -33.21
CA ARG A 16 -12.21 -24.05 -32.77
C ARG A 16 -11.97 -24.27 -31.28
N GLY A 17 -10.74 -24.68 -30.98
CA GLY A 17 -10.27 -25.04 -29.65
C GLY A 17 -10.55 -23.99 -28.59
N ALA A 18 -11.05 -24.45 -27.45
CA ALA A 18 -11.05 -23.70 -26.20
C ALA A 18 -9.61 -23.38 -25.82
N ALA A 19 -9.20 -22.13 -26.03
CA ALA A 19 -7.93 -21.60 -25.54
C ALA A 19 -7.92 -21.71 -24.01
N LEU A 20 -6.97 -22.52 -23.51
CA LEU A 20 -6.61 -22.67 -22.11
C LEU A 20 -6.43 -21.30 -21.44
N ARG A 21 -7.39 -20.91 -20.58
CA ARG A 21 -7.20 -19.79 -19.66
C ARG A 21 -6.23 -20.24 -18.56
N ALA A 22 -5.01 -19.70 -18.59
CA ALA A 22 -4.11 -19.73 -17.46
C ALA A 22 -4.79 -19.06 -16.24
N PRO A 23 -4.87 -19.69 -15.07
CA PRO A 23 -5.60 -19.22 -13.92
C PRO A 23 -4.78 -18.27 -13.06
N ARG A 24 -5.51 -17.29 -12.53
CA ARG A 24 -5.01 -16.03 -11.97
C ARG A 24 -4.46 -16.15 -10.55
N VAL A 25 -3.47 -17.01 -10.29
CA VAL A 25 -3.04 -17.28 -8.89
C VAL A 25 -1.63 -16.90 -8.52
N ALA A 26 -0.80 -16.48 -9.47
CA ALA A 26 0.41 -15.75 -9.07
C ALA A 26 0.08 -14.36 -8.49
N LEU A 27 -1.11 -13.82 -8.77
CA LEU A 27 -1.55 -12.50 -8.29
C LEU A 27 -2.42 -12.54 -7.02
N ALA A 28 -2.85 -13.71 -6.56
CA ALA A 28 -3.83 -13.82 -5.47
C ALA A 28 -3.25 -13.57 -4.06
N ILE A 29 -1.93 -13.40 -3.90
CA ILE A 29 -1.32 -12.95 -2.64
C ILE A 29 -1.17 -11.40 -2.60
N LEU A 30 -1.47 -10.71 -3.71
CA LEU A 30 -1.32 -9.26 -3.84
C LEU A 30 -2.60 -8.51 -4.28
N GLY A 31 -3.72 -9.20 -4.47
CA GLY A 31 -4.92 -8.57 -5.02
C GLY A 31 -6.18 -9.10 -4.35
N LEU A 32 -6.74 -8.30 -3.47
CA LEU A 32 -7.98 -8.62 -2.78
C LEU A 32 -8.79 -7.36 -2.56
N PHE A 33 -9.68 -7.05 -3.50
CA PHE A 33 -11.07 -6.62 -3.30
C PHE A 33 -11.70 -6.38 -4.68
N THR A 34 -12.65 -7.24 -5.08
CA THR A 34 -13.65 -6.91 -6.11
C THR A 34 -14.99 -7.45 -5.62
N LEU A 35 -15.99 -6.58 -5.50
CA LEU A 35 -17.41 -6.94 -5.49
C LEU A 35 -18.08 -6.14 -6.61
N ASP A 36 -18.89 -6.84 -7.38
CA ASP A 36 -19.65 -6.35 -8.54
C ASP A 36 -20.96 -5.70 -8.05
N PRO A 37 -21.38 -4.52 -8.55
CA PRO A 37 -22.75 -4.08 -8.38
C PRO A 37 -23.56 -4.13 -9.68
N LEU A 38 -24.82 -4.49 -9.49
CA LEU A 38 -25.89 -4.59 -10.49
C LEU A 38 -26.11 -3.30 -11.29
N ARG A 39 -26.45 -3.49 -12.58
CA ARG A 39 -26.81 -2.47 -13.57
C ARG A 39 -28.03 -1.64 -13.15
N ALA A 40 -27.91 -0.31 -13.23
CA ALA A 40 -29.02 0.61 -13.40
C ALA A 40 -28.84 1.42 -14.71
N ALA A 41 -29.96 1.71 -15.38
CA ALA A 41 -30.03 2.36 -16.70
C ALA A 41 -29.67 3.87 -16.66
N PRO A 42 -29.26 4.48 -17.79
CA PRO A 42 -28.61 5.80 -17.78
C PRO A 42 -29.61 6.96 -17.70
N SER A 43 -29.28 7.97 -16.88
CA SER A 43 -29.91 9.30 -16.83
C SER A 43 -28.92 10.37 -17.36
N PRO A 44 -29.34 11.61 -17.67
CA PRO A 44 -28.67 12.51 -18.61
C PRO A 44 -27.32 13.07 -18.10
N ARG A 45 -26.47 13.48 -19.07
CA ARG A 45 -25.05 13.82 -18.93
C ARG A 45 -24.79 15.02 -18.00
N PRO A 46 -24.11 14.86 -16.86
CA PRO A 46 -23.74 15.98 -15.99
C PRO A 46 -22.41 16.62 -16.43
N THR A 47 -22.40 17.95 -16.56
CA THR A 47 -21.20 18.80 -16.55
C THR A 47 -20.51 18.69 -15.18
N ALA A 48 -19.18 18.51 -15.14
CA ALA A 48 -18.42 18.56 -13.89
C ALA A 48 -18.69 19.90 -13.17
N THR A 49 -18.97 19.83 -11.86
CA THR A 49 -19.17 21.04 -11.05
C THR A 49 -17.84 21.79 -10.87
N VAL A 50 -17.84 23.11 -11.08
CA VAL A 50 -16.63 23.95 -10.99
C VAL A 50 -16.16 24.02 -9.54
N ALA A 51 -14.86 23.83 -9.31
CA ALA A 51 -14.23 23.98 -8.00
C ALA A 51 -14.47 25.40 -7.45
N GLU A 52 -14.98 25.50 -6.23
CA GLU A 52 -15.20 26.80 -5.60
C GLU A 52 -13.87 27.46 -5.22
N ARG A 53 -13.70 28.75 -5.54
CA ARG A 53 -12.52 29.56 -5.16
C ARG A 53 -12.56 29.93 -3.67
N PRO A 54 -11.41 30.31 -3.06
CA PRO A 54 -11.40 30.95 -1.75
C PRO A 54 -12.42 32.10 -1.66
N ARG A 55 -13.22 32.12 -0.59
CA ARG A 55 -14.21 33.17 -0.30
C ARG A 55 -13.61 34.32 0.52
N LEU A 56 -12.59 33.99 1.30
CA LEU A 56 -11.89 34.90 2.19
C LEU A 56 -10.41 34.90 1.83
N GLN A 57 -9.74 36.01 2.09
CA GLN A 57 -8.30 36.17 1.88
C GLN A 57 -7.65 36.70 3.16
N ALA A 58 -6.44 36.24 3.46
CA ALA A 58 -5.65 36.81 4.52
C ALA A 58 -5.07 38.16 4.05
N ASP A 59 -5.37 39.23 4.78
CA ASP A 59 -4.88 40.57 4.48
C ASP A 59 -3.36 40.66 4.74
N THR A 60 -2.61 41.00 3.69
CA THR A 60 -1.15 41.18 3.74
C THR A 60 -0.73 42.62 3.42
N THR A 61 -1.70 43.53 3.25
CA THR A 61 -1.44 44.92 2.87
C THR A 61 -0.54 45.58 3.93
N PRO A 62 0.55 46.26 3.56
CA PRO A 62 1.40 46.97 4.51
C PRO A 62 0.60 47.98 5.33
N PHE A 63 0.78 47.99 6.65
CA PHE A 63 0.10 48.90 7.54
C PHE A 63 0.91 50.18 7.74
N ALA A 64 0.28 51.35 7.58
CA ALA A 64 0.97 52.64 7.52
C ALA A 64 0.95 53.44 8.84
N ALA A 65 0.05 53.16 9.79
CA ALA A 65 -0.02 53.95 11.01
C ALA A 65 0.97 53.39 12.06
N THR A 66 1.87 54.23 12.55
CA THR A 66 2.74 53.91 13.69
C THR A 66 2.39 54.81 14.85
N THR A 67 2.00 54.23 15.98
CA THR A 67 1.67 54.98 17.21
C THR A 67 2.95 55.30 17.99
N ALA A 68 3.82 54.31 18.15
CA ALA A 68 5.12 54.47 18.80
C ALA A 68 6.17 53.55 18.17
N THR A 69 7.44 53.95 18.28
CA THR A 69 8.58 53.14 17.87
C THR A 69 9.44 52.81 19.08
N VAL A 70 9.68 51.53 19.31
CA VAL A 70 10.54 51.03 20.40
C VAL A 70 11.78 50.42 19.78
N ILE A 71 12.94 50.99 20.06
CA ILE A 71 14.23 50.45 19.61
C ILE A 71 14.67 49.36 20.60
N VAL A 72 14.90 48.15 20.10
CA VAL A 72 15.40 47.01 20.87
C VAL A 72 16.81 46.70 20.38
N ARG A 73 17.83 47.04 21.18
CA ARG A 73 19.26 46.91 20.87
C ARG A 73 19.79 45.54 21.27
N ALA A 74 20.97 45.20 20.78
CA ALA A 74 21.69 44.00 21.23
C ALA A 74 21.84 43.99 22.76
N GLY A 75 21.39 42.91 23.40
CA GLY A 75 21.41 42.74 24.86
C GLY A 75 20.13 43.21 25.57
N ASP A 76 19.22 43.91 24.89
CA ASP A 76 17.91 44.26 25.45
C ASP A 76 17.00 43.02 25.51
N ASP A 77 16.01 43.06 26.41
CA ASP A 77 15.01 42.01 26.57
C ASP A 77 13.87 42.17 25.55
N LEU A 78 13.93 41.38 24.47
CA LEU A 78 12.90 41.37 23.44
C LEU A 78 11.55 40.84 23.95
N GLN A 79 11.52 39.90 24.90
CA GLN A 79 10.24 39.40 25.42
C GLN A 79 9.55 40.49 26.26
N ALA A 80 10.29 41.21 27.10
CA ALA A 80 9.74 42.34 27.84
C ALA A 80 9.20 43.43 26.88
N ALA A 81 9.89 43.70 25.77
CA ALA A 81 9.40 44.61 24.74
C ALA A 81 8.10 44.10 24.06
N LEU A 82 8.03 42.79 23.75
CA LEU A 82 6.82 42.15 23.23
C LEU A 82 5.66 42.24 24.22
N ASP A 83 5.90 42.05 25.51
CA ASP A 83 4.88 42.09 26.57
C ASP A 83 4.33 43.52 26.76
N LEU A 84 5.19 44.53 26.67
CA LEU A 84 4.82 45.94 26.81
C LEU A 84 4.20 46.55 25.54
N ALA A 85 4.48 45.99 24.36
CA ALA A 85 3.99 46.51 23.08
C ALA A 85 2.47 46.64 23.05
N ARG A 86 1.98 47.72 22.43
CA ARG A 86 0.56 48.00 22.24
C ARG A 86 0.20 47.96 20.75
N PRO A 87 -1.06 47.64 20.42
CA PRO A 87 -1.54 47.72 19.04
C PRO A 87 -1.18 49.06 18.36
N GLY A 88 -0.49 49.02 17.22
CA GLY A 88 0.06 50.18 16.51
C GLY A 88 1.55 50.47 16.76
N ASP A 89 2.19 49.78 17.71
CA ASP A 89 3.62 49.93 17.98
C ASP A 89 4.49 49.20 16.94
N VAL A 90 5.68 49.77 16.71
CA VAL A 90 6.75 49.15 15.91
C VAL A 90 7.95 48.87 16.82
N LEU A 91 8.24 47.59 17.04
CA LEU A 91 9.46 47.13 17.68
C LEU A 91 10.56 47.02 16.62
N VAL A 92 11.57 47.87 16.70
CA VAL A 92 12.69 47.93 15.77
C VAL A 92 13.90 47.27 16.40
N LEU A 93 14.20 46.06 15.94
CA LEU A 93 15.27 45.21 16.43
C LEU A 93 16.55 45.57 15.66
N GLN A 94 17.65 45.77 16.39
CA GLN A 94 18.94 46.07 15.78
C GLN A 94 19.35 45.01 14.75
N ALA A 95 19.53 45.41 13.49
CA ALA A 95 20.00 44.55 12.41
C ALA A 95 21.36 43.92 12.75
N GLY A 96 21.54 42.64 12.43
CA GLY A 96 22.75 41.88 12.71
C GLY A 96 22.93 41.45 14.18
N ALA A 97 22.11 41.95 15.12
CA ALA A 97 22.09 41.48 16.49
C ALA A 97 21.36 40.12 16.60
N THR A 98 21.72 39.34 17.63
CA THR A 98 21.04 38.09 17.99
C THR A 98 20.28 38.28 19.30
N PHE A 99 19.00 37.95 19.28
CA PHE A 99 18.11 37.92 20.43
C PHE A 99 17.79 36.46 20.76
N THR A 100 18.16 36.02 21.96
CA THR A 100 17.97 34.64 22.40
C THR A 100 16.62 34.49 23.10
N GLY A 101 15.76 33.65 22.53
CA GLY A 101 14.45 33.27 23.03
C GLY A 101 14.45 31.93 23.78
N PRO A 102 13.33 31.18 23.78
CA PRO A 102 12.16 31.32 22.90
C PRO A 102 11.31 32.57 23.19
N PHE A 103 10.58 33.05 22.18
CA PHE A 103 9.71 34.22 22.29
C PHE A 103 8.23 33.85 22.12
N THR A 104 7.37 34.52 22.89
CA THR A 104 5.92 34.35 22.83
C THR A 104 5.27 35.65 22.36
N LEU A 105 4.41 35.57 21.33
CA LEU A 105 3.51 36.65 20.96
C LEU A 105 2.30 36.61 21.91
N PRO A 106 2.12 37.61 22.80
CA PRO A 106 1.05 37.56 23.79
C PRO A 106 -0.29 38.01 23.19
N GLU A 107 -1.38 37.68 23.88
CA GLU A 107 -2.68 38.33 23.64
C GLU A 107 -2.56 39.84 23.95
N LYS A 108 -3.17 40.68 23.12
CA LYS A 108 -3.20 42.13 23.30
C LYS A 108 -4.62 42.64 23.43
N ARG A 109 -4.85 43.59 24.35
CA ARG A 109 -6.13 44.27 24.48
C ARG A 109 -6.22 45.42 23.48
N GLY A 110 -7.28 45.47 22.68
CA GLY A 110 -7.56 46.56 21.73
C GLY A 110 -8.31 46.04 20.50
N GLN A 111 -9.28 46.81 20.00
CA GLN A 111 -10.14 46.39 18.89
C GLN A 111 -9.89 47.26 17.66
N GLY A 112 -9.33 46.66 16.61
CA GLY A 112 -9.30 47.27 15.28
C GLY A 112 -8.45 46.48 14.29
N PRO A 113 -8.90 46.30 13.03
CA PRO A 113 -8.10 45.69 11.96
C PRO A 113 -6.88 46.54 11.54
N ALA A 114 -6.76 47.76 12.08
CA ALA A 114 -5.73 48.75 11.83
C ALA A 114 -4.80 48.97 13.04
N SER A 115 -4.56 47.96 13.88
CA SER A 115 -3.71 48.13 15.06
C SER A 115 -2.67 47.02 15.19
N TRP A 116 -1.85 46.89 14.15
CA TRP A 116 -0.78 45.90 14.08
C TRP A 116 0.36 46.23 15.04
N ILE A 117 0.93 45.21 15.68
CA ILE A 117 2.25 45.28 16.29
C ILE A 117 3.24 44.77 15.24
N THR A 118 4.13 45.66 14.81
CA THR A 118 5.16 45.30 13.83
C THR A 118 6.47 45.03 14.55
N ILE A 119 7.04 43.86 14.34
CA ILE A 119 8.35 43.45 14.85
C ILE A 119 9.27 43.40 13.64
N ARG A 120 10.22 44.33 13.54
CA ARG A 120 11.05 44.45 12.34
C ARG A 120 12.53 44.61 12.64
N SER A 121 13.37 44.15 11.71
CA SER A 121 14.77 44.57 11.68
C SER A 121 14.86 46.08 11.42
N SER A 122 15.90 46.72 11.97
CA SER A 122 16.24 48.12 11.75
C SER A 122 16.71 48.41 10.32
N THR A 123 16.85 47.39 9.49
CA THR A 123 17.13 47.55 8.06
C THR A 123 15.94 48.19 7.35
N PRO A 124 16.18 49.26 6.55
CA PRO A 124 15.11 49.99 5.88
C PRO A 124 14.48 49.19 4.73
N ASP A 125 13.23 49.51 4.41
CA ASP A 125 12.50 48.86 3.30
C ASP A 125 13.14 49.15 1.94
N THR A 126 13.97 50.19 1.80
CA THR A 126 14.77 50.41 0.58
C THR A 126 15.82 49.33 0.35
N ALA A 127 16.29 48.66 1.41
CA ALA A 127 17.22 47.53 1.32
C ALA A 127 16.49 46.17 1.32
N LEU A 128 15.31 46.09 1.94
CA LEU A 128 14.45 44.92 1.97
C LEU A 128 13.04 45.26 1.42
N PRO A 129 12.88 45.53 0.12
CA PRO A 129 11.62 46.03 -0.44
C PRO A 129 10.45 45.04 -0.29
N PRO A 130 9.24 45.48 0.11
CA PRO A 130 8.03 44.66 0.10
C PRO A 130 7.74 44.09 -1.30
N GLY A 131 7.16 42.89 -1.37
CA GLY A 131 6.91 42.18 -2.63
C GLY A 131 8.14 41.51 -3.23
N ILE A 132 9.33 41.74 -2.66
CA ILE A 132 10.56 41.07 -3.08
C ILE A 132 10.93 40.02 -2.05
N ARG A 133 10.98 38.77 -2.53
CA ARG A 133 11.38 37.63 -1.71
C ARG A 133 12.77 37.84 -1.10
N ILE A 134 12.89 37.62 0.20
CA ILE A 134 14.17 37.64 0.89
C ILE A 134 15.09 36.50 0.40
N HIS A 135 16.39 36.74 0.38
CA HIS A 135 17.40 35.74 0.06
C HIS A 135 18.37 35.54 1.24
N PRO A 136 18.87 34.32 1.53
CA PRO A 136 19.79 34.07 2.64
C PRO A 136 21.05 34.95 2.67
N ARG A 137 21.47 35.48 1.52
CA ARG A 137 22.59 36.45 1.40
C ARG A 137 22.32 37.76 2.16
N GLN A 138 21.05 38.09 2.42
CA GLN A 138 20.66 39.27 3.18
C GLN A 138 20.63 39.00 4.70
N ALA A 139 20.95 37.79 5.19
CA ALA A 139 20.91 37.44 6.61
C ALA A 139 21.73 38.39 7.52
N ALA A 140 22.83 38.97 7.01
CA ALA A 140 23.60 39.98 7.76
C ALA A 140 22.81 41.28 8.03
N GLN A 141 21.77 41.56 7.26
CA GLN A 141 20.89 42.72 7.37
C GLN A 141 19.65 42.43 8.24
N LEU A 142 19.48 41.19 8.71
CA LEU A 142 18.31 40.82 9.50
C LEU A 142 18.66 40.84 10.99
N ALA A 143 17.71 41.23 11.83
CA ALA A 143 17.78 40.92 13.26
C ALA A 143 17.51 39.42 13.43
N ARG A 144 18.31 38.74 14.26
CA ARG A 144 18.22 37.29 14.45
C ARG A 144 17.48 36.97 15.72
N LEU A 145 16.46 36.13 15.62
CA LEU A 145 15.76 35.53 16.74
C LEU A 145 16.19 34.06 16.80
N GLU A 146 16.75 33.67 17.94
CA GLU A 146 17.39 32.36 18.10
C GLU A 146 16.82 31.63 19.32
N ALA A 147 16.56 30.32 19.22
CA ALA A 147 16.12 29.52 20.36
C ALA A 147 16.83 28.16 20.46
N ALA A 148 17.18 27.75 21.67
CA ALA A 148 17.81 26.46 21.95
C ALA A 148 16.81 25.34 22.29
N SER A 149 15.52 25.65 22.42
CA SER A 149 14.44 24.69 22.67
C SER A 149 13.07 25.28 22.28
N GLY A 150 12.04 24.44 22.21
CA GLY A 150 10.69 24.88 21.86
C GLY A 150 10.57 25.35 20.40
N SER A 151 10.01 26.54 20.20
CA SER A 151 9.96 27.26 18.92
C SER A 151 10.60 28.63 19.11
N VAL A 152 11.19 29.19 18.05
CA VAL A 152 11.75 30.56 18.10
C VAL A 152 10.64 31.57 18.41
N ILE A 153 9.50 31.44 17.73
CA ILE A 153 8.28 32.20 17.99
C ILE A 153 7.13 31.22 18.24
N SER A 154 6.40 31.45 19.33
CA SER A 154 5.10 30.81 19.57
C SER A 154 4.03 31.88 19.78
N ALA A 155 2.82 31.64 19.31
CA ALA A 155 1.69 32.51 19.60
C ALA A 155 0.90 31.99 20.80
N ALA A 156 0.70 32.85 21.81
CA ALA A 156 -0.20 32.54 22.93
C ALA A 156 -1.65 32.39 22.43
N PRO A 157 -2.52 31.70 23.16
CA PRO A 157 -3.95 31.67 22.86
C PRO A 157 -4.49 33.08 22.65
N ARG A 158 -5.30 33.27 21.60
CA ARG A 158 -5.91 34.55 21.21
C ARG A 158 -4.93 35.67 20.82
N ALA A 159 -3.63 35.39 20.70
CA ALA A 159 -2.66 36.37 20.18
C ALA A 159 -3.07 36.85 18.78
N HIS A 160 -2.98 38.16 18.54
CA HIS A 160 -3.47 38.72 17.29
C HIS A 160 -2.77 39.99 16.80
N HIS A 161 -2.84 40.20 15.48
CA HIS A 161 -2.37 41.39 14.78
C HIS A 161 -0.86 41.64 14.92
N PHE A 162 -0.05 40.60 14.68
CA PHE A 162 1.42 40.69 14.67
C PHE A 162 1.99 40.57 13.27
N ARG A 163 2.87 41.49 12.88
CA ARG A 163 3.62 41.42 11.61
C ARG A 163 5.12 41.33 11.90
N LEU A 164 5.74 40.25 11.46
CA LEU A 164 7.18 39.99 11.56
C LEU A 164 7.82 40.38 10.24
N VAL A 165 8.76 41.33 10.24
CA VAL A 165 9.32 41.92 9.01
C VAL A 165 10.84 41.86 8.98
N GLY A 166 11.42 41.20 7.98
CA GLY A 166 12.86 41.25 7.76
C GLY A 166 13.68 40.61 8.88
N LEU A 167 13.20 39.49 9.43
CA LEU A 167 13.85 38.79 10.55
C LEU A 167 14.49 37.47 10.09
N GLU A 168 15.60 37.08 10.71
CA GLU A 168 16.14 35.73 10.64
C GLU A 168 15.63 34.95 11.86
N LEU A 169 14.95 33.83 11.67
CA LEU A 169 14.47 32.97 12.75
C LEU A 169 15.14 31.59 12.62
N ARG A 170 15.88 31.20 13.66
CA ARG A 170 16.71 29.99 13.59
C ARG A 170 16.88 29.28 14.93
N PRO A 171 17.24 27.99 14.94
CA PRO A 171 17.74 27.34 16.13
C PRO A 171 19.09 27.90 16.57
N ALA A 172 19.39 27.77 17.87
CA ALA A 172 20.76 27.92 18.36
C ALA A 172 21.68 26.88 17.69
N PRO A 173 22.97 27.20 17.43
CA PRO A 173 23.87 26.29 16.73
C PRO A 173 23.89 24.88 17.33
N GLY A 174 23.73 23.86 16.48
CA GLY A 174 23.72 22.46 16.92
C GLY A 174 22.42 22.03 17.61
N THR A 175 21.34 22.81 17.48
CA THR A 175 20.02 22.50 18.03
C THR A 175 19.06 22.03 16.95
N PHE A 176 18.29 20.99 17.25
CA PHE A 176 17.14 20.59 16.45
C PHE A 176 15.87 21.18 17.08
N LEU A 177 15.05 21.87 16.28
CA LEU A 177 13.72 22.33 16.68
C LEU A 177 12.64 21.57 15.90
N TYR A 178 11.55 21.25 16.60
CA TYR A 178 10.40 20.63 15.97
C TYR A 178 9.71 21.61 15.01
N GLN A 179 9.52 22.85 15.45
CA GLN A 179 9.07 23.94 14.58
C GLN A 179 9.82 25.22 14.91
N VAL A 180 10.09 26.06 13.91
CA VAL A 180 10.67 27.40 14.12
C VAL A 180 9.59 28.37 14.58
N VAL A 181 8.40 28.28 14.00
CA VAL A 181 7.22 29.07 14.38
C VAL A 181 6.03 28.17 14.68
N ASP A 182 5.41 28.34 15.85
CA ASP A 182 4.15 27.68 16.25
C ASP A 182 3.02 28.69 16.37
N LEU A 183 2.03 28.59 15.47
CA LEU A 183 0.82 29.38 15.53
C LEU A 183 -0.35 28.48 15.90
N GLY A 184 -0.58 28.23 17.19
CA GLY A 184 -1.83 27.62 17.67
C GLY A 184 -1.89 26.09 17.64
N GLY A 185 -0.75 25.38 17.55
CA GLY A 185 -0.74 23.91 17.58
C GLY A 185 -1.40 23.26 18.80
N ALA A 186 -1.46 23.97 19.93
CA ALA A 186 -2.07 23.51 21.18
C ALA A 186 -3.54 23.94 21.38
N ALA A 187 -4.11 24.75 20.49
CA ALA A 187 -5.48 25.26 20.66
C ALA A 187 -6.52 24.14 20.48
N SER A 188 -7.46 24.04 21.42
CA SER A 188 -8.56 23.07 21.39
C SER A 188 -9.92 23.69 21.03
N SER A 189 -9.98 25.02 20.90
CA SER A 189 -11.17 25.77 20.50
C SER A 189 -10.83 26.79 19.41
N ALA A 190 -11.80 27.11 18.55
CA ALA A 190 -11.62 28.13 17.52
C ALA A 190 -11.42 29.54 18.09
N GLU A 191 -11.94 29.81 19.29
CA GLU A 191 -11.79 31.09 19.97
C GLU A 191 -10.33 31.33 20.38
N ASP A 192 -9.67 30.29 20.88
CA ASP A 192 -8.29 30.33 21.37
C ASP A 192 -7.24 30.44 20.26
N LEU A 193 -7.61 30.25 19.00
CA LEU A 193 -6.67 30.30 17.89
C LEU A 193 -6.06 31.71 17.75
N PRO A 194 -4.73 31.79 17.57
CA PRO A 194 -4.08 33.02 17.11
C PRO A 194 -4.66 33.49 15.77
N ARG A 195 -4.65 34.79 15.50
CA ARG A 195 -5.25 35.36 14.29
C ARG A 195 -4.55 36.62 13.80
N TYR A 196 -4.54 36.86 12.49
CA TYR A 196 -3.87 38.00 11.88
C TYR A 196 -2.38 38.05 12.24
N VAL A 197 -1.67 36.95 11.99
CA VAL A 197 -0.21 36.87 12.11
C VAL A 197 0.40 36.81 10.72
N VAL A 198 1.29 37.75 10.40
CA VAL A 198 1.94 37.85 9.08
C VAL A 198 3.45 37.74 9.24
N ILE A 199 4.04 36.78 8.53
CA ILE A 199 5.49 36.62 8.37
C ILE A 199 5.85 37.21 6.99
N ASP A 200 6.64 38.27 6.96
CA ASP A 200 6.90 39.10 5.77
C ASP A 200 8.40 39.32 5.59
N ARG A 201 8.97 38.91 4.45
CA ARG A 201 10.40 39.05 4.15
C ARG A 201 11.32 38.42 5.21
N CYS A 202 10.90 37.32 5.83
CA CYS A 202 11.68 36.66 6.87
C CYS A 202 12.46 35.46 6.32
N TYR A 203 13.65 35.23 6.87
CA TYR A 203 14.46 34.05 6.60
C TYR A 203 14.31 33.07 7.77
N LEU A 204 13.57 31.99 7.60
CA LEU A 204 13.41 30.95 8.61
C LEU A 204 14.20 29.74 8.17
N HIS A 205 15.00 29.15 9.07
CA HIS A 205 15.71 27.93 8.70
C HIS A 205 15.95 26.99 9.87
N GLY A 206 16.09 25.70 9.56
CA GLY A 206 16.63 24.71 10.48
C GLY A 206 18.14 24.86 10.67
N ASP A 207 18.73 24.09 11.58
CA ASP A 207 20.18 24.05 11.72
C ASP A 207 20.76 23.32 10.49
N PRO A 208 21.82 23.82 9.84
CA PRO A 208 22.35 23.15 8.64
C PRO A 208 22.78 21.69 8.89
N ALA A 209 23.30 21.37 10.09
CA ALA A 209 23.82 20.06 10.44
C ALA A 209 22.80 19.17 11.16
N ARG A 210 22.05 19.73 12.11
CA ARG A 210 21.03 19.04 12.92
C ARG A 210 19.65 19.09 12.31
N SER A 211 19.39 20.07 11.44
CA SER A 211 18.11 20.35 10.80
C SER A 211 17.02 20.89 11.74
N GLY A 212 15.80 21.05 11.21
CA GLY A 212 14.55 21.16 11.96
C GLY A 212 13.45 20.34 11.27
N ARG A 213 12.40 19.96 12.01
CA ARG A 213 11.27 19.24 11.40
C ARG A 213 10.37 20.18 10.60
N ARG A 214 10.08 21.37 11.13
CA ARG A 214 9.11 22.28 10.52
C ARG A 214 9.53 23.75 10.54
N GLY A 215 9.23 24.48 9.48
CA GLY A 215 9.33 25.94 9.47
C GLY A 215 8.18 26.56 10.27
N VAL A 216 6.98 26.52 9.71
CA VAL A 216 5.78 27.12 10.30
C VAL A 216 4.69 26.08 10.52
N ALA A 217 4.23 25.92 11.76
CA ALA A 217 2.97 25.27 12.09
C ALA A 217 1.83 26.30 12.02
N LEU A 218 1.11 26.32 10.90
CA LEU A 218 0.15 27.36 10.52
C LEU A 218 -1.27 27.10 11.09
N ASN A 219 -1.38 26.75 12.37
CA ASN A 219 -2.64 26.36 13.03
C ASN A 219 -3.41 27.56 13.63
N SER A 220 -3.60 28.60 12.83
CA SER A 220 -4.23 29.86 13.27
C SER A 220 -5.60 30.06 12.61
N ALA A 221 -6.40 30.99 13.14
CA ALA A 221 -7.64 31.39 12.48
C ALA A 221 -7.38 32.18 11.20
N THR A 222 -6.33 33.00 11.17
CA THR A 222 -5.89 33.69 9.96
C THR A 222 -4.41 33.99 10.04
N SER A 223 -3.66 33.68 9.00
CA SER A 223 -2.24 34.05 8.91
C SER A 223 -1.73 34.06 7.48
N ALA A 224 -0.58 34.69 7.31
CA ALA A 224 0.11 34.71 6.03
C ALA A 224 1.63 34.55 6.20
N VAL A 225 2.24 33.90 5.21
CA VAL A 225 3.70 33.85 5.00
C VAL A 225 3.96 34.40 3.61
N VAL A 226 4.61 35.55 3.53
CA VAL A 226 4.85 36.27 2.27
C VAL A 226 6.29 36.70 2.11
N ASP A 227 6.76 36.71 0.86
CA ASP A 227 8.08 37.22 0.46
C ASP A 227 9.26 36.59 1.25
N SER A 228 9.06 35.40 1.81
CA SER A 228 9.95 34.79 2.78
C SER A 228 10.77 33.63 2.21
N TYR A 229 11.82 33.24 2.92
CA TYR A 229 12.70 32.11 2.54
C TYR A 229 12.75 31.12 3.69
N LEU A 230 12.33 29.89 3.43
CA LEU A 230 12.21 28.83 4.42
C LEU A 230 13.10 27.65 4.02
N SER A 231 14.14 27.34 4.80
CA SER A 231 15.13 26.31 4.44
C SER A 231 15.58 25.35 5.54
N ASP A 232 16.25 24.27 5.12
CA ASP A 232 16.84 23.27 6.00
C ASP A 232 15.84 22.52 6.90
N PHE A 233 14.61 22.28 6.42
CA PHE A 233 13.62 21.46 7.12
C PHE A 233 13.65 20.00 6.63
N LYS A 234 14.36 19.14 7.35
CA LYS A 234 14.66 17.75 6.94
C LYS A 234 14.85 16.84 8.14
N GLU A 235 14.27 15.64 8.12
CA GLU A 235 14.45 14.69 9.22
C GLU A 235 14.54 13.26 8.70
N LEU A 236 15.26 12.40 9.41
CA LEU A 236 15.33 10.97 9.12
C LEU A 236 14.20 10.22 9.83
N GLY A 237 13.42 9.47 9.06
CA GLY A 237 12.36 8.61 9.58
C GLY A 237 11.08 9.35 9.96
N ALA A 238 10.98 10.65 9.69
CA ALA A 238 9.81 11.46 10.01
C ALA A 238 9.50 12.47 8.89
N ASP A 239 8.24 12.91 8.85
CA ASP A 239 7.75 13.91 7.92
C ASP A 239 8.24 15.29 8.37
N SER A 240 8.79 16.07 7.44
CA SER A 240 9.30 17.44 7.69
C SER A 240 8.67 18.40 6.70
N GLN A 241 8.40 19.64 7.12
CA GLN A 241 7.70 20.62 6.28
C GLN A 241 8.23 22.05 6.36
N ALA A 242 8.21 22.79 5.25
CA ALA A 242 8.47 24.23 5.35
C ALA A 242 7.26 24.91 6.00
N ILE A 243 6.05 24.58 5.54
CA ILE A 243 4.79 25.05 6.13
C ILE A 243 3.82 23.87 6.25
N ALA A 244 3.21 23.70 7.42
CA ALA A 244 2.12 22.73 7.61
C ALA A 244 0.97 23.32 8.42
N GLY A 245 -0.27 23.02 8.04
CA GLY A 245 -1.48 23.43 8.77
C GLY A 245 -2.50 22.30 8.91
N TRP A 246 -3.06 22.10 10.09
CA TRP A 246 -4.08 21.07 10.31
C TRP A 246 -5.17 21.49 11.30
N ASN A 247 -4.88 22.43 12.20
CA ASN A 247 -5.75 22.81 13.32
C ASN A 247 -6.23 24.27 13.27
N GLY A 248 -6.30 24.87 12.07
CA GLY A 248 -6.78 26.23 11.87
C GLY A 248 -7.79 26.33 10.71
N PRO A 249 -8.89 27.10 10.84
CA PRO A 249 -9.96 27.17 9.84
C PRO A 249 -9.61 28.00 8.60
N GLY A 250 -8.64 28.90 8.68
CA GLY A 250 -8.31 29.87 7.63
C GLY A 250 -9.21 31.13 7.63
N PRO A 251 -8.92 32.12 6.77
CA PRO A 251 -8.10 32.00 5.57
C PRO A 251 -6.58 31.97 5.80
N PHE A 252 -5.86 31.41 4.85
CA PHE A 252 -4.40 31.33 4.84
C PHE A 252 -3.81 31.84 3.53
N LYS A 253 -2.69 32.55 3.60
CA LYS A 253 -1.95 32.99 2.40
C LYS A 253 -0.48 32.63 2.47
N ILE A 254 0.00 31.91 1.46
CA ILE A 254 1.40 31.54 1.27
C ILE A 254 1.80 32.10 -0.09
N ALA A 255 2.47 33.25 -0.13
CA ALA A 255 2.74 33.94 -1.39
C ALA A 255 4.19 34.38 -1.57
N ASN A 256 4.72 34.20 -2.78
CA ASN A 256 6.05 34.65 -3.17
C ASN A 256 7.20 34.16 -2.27
N ASN A 257 7.10 32.94 -1.73
CA ASN A 257 8.13 32.36 -0.87
C ASN A 257 9.07 31.42 -1.62
N TYR A 258 10.27 31.21 -1.10
CA TYR A 258 11.05 30.00 -1.37
C TYR A 258 10.83 29.04 -0.20
N LEU A 259 10.41 27.82 -0.50
CA LEU A 259 10.03 26.81 0.49
C LEU A 259 10.81 25.54 0.17
N GLU A 260 11.66 25.06 1.08
CA GLU A 260 12.29 23.74 0.98
C GLU A 260 12.05 22.89 2.22
N ALA A 261 11.67 21.62 2.01
CA ALA A 261 11.65 20.60 3.05
C ALA A 261 11.81 19.20 2.45
N ALA A 262 12.39 18.27 3.21
CA ALA A 262 12.59 16.90 2.72
C ALA A 262 11.25 16.17 2.59
N GLY A 263 10.38 16.24 3.59
CA GLY A 263 9.02 15.67 3.54
C GLY A 263 8.14 16.40 2.52
N GLU A 264 7.34 17.36 2.99
CA GLU A 264 6.43 18.18 2.18
C GLU A 264 6.78 19.66 2.26
N ASN A 265 6.97 20.36 1.15
CA ASN A 265 7.25 21.80 1.21
C ASN A 265 6.03 22.53 1.80
N VAL A 266 4.82 22.18 1.36
CA VAL A 266 3.56 22.62 1.97
C VAL A 266 2.62 21.43 2.17
N MET A 267 2.05 21.31 3.37
CA MET A 267 1.04 20.29 3.68
C MET A 267 -0.15 20.86 4.47
N PHE A 268 -1.38 20.49 4.08
CA PHE A 268 -2.56 20.66 4.92
C PHE A 268 -3.20 19.33 5.32
N GLY A 269 -3.39 19.11 6.63
CA GLY A 269 -3.76 17.83 7.23
C GLY A 269 -2.54 17.04 7.71
N GLY A 270 -2.64 15.70 7.79
CA GLY A 270 -1.54 14.83 8.27
C GLY A 270 -1.43 14.72 9.79
N ALA A 271 -2.31 15.40 10.51
CA ALA A 271 -2.56 15.25 11.93
C ALA A 271 -4.04 15.55 12.19
N THR A 272 -4.61 14.90 13.20
CA THR A 272 -6.00 15.14 13.62
C THR A 272 -6.13 16.58 14.15
N PRO A 273 -7.05 17.40 13.59
CA PRO A 273 -7.39 18.69 14.19
C PRO A 273 -7.93 18.48 15.62
N ALA A 274 -7.45 19.26 16.59
CA ALA A 274 -7.98 19.26 17.95
C ALA A 274 -9.39 19.87 18.02
N ILE A 275 -9.75 20.71 17.04
CA ILE A 275 -11.07 21.32 16.92
C ILE A 275 -11.96 20.43 16.05
N ALA A 276 -13.04 19.91 16.64
CA ALA A 276 -13.97 19.02 15.96
C ALA A 276 -14.67 19.70 14.77
N GLY A 277 -14.83 18.99 13.66
CA GLY A 277 -15.47 19.51 12.44
C GLY A 277 -14.60 20.46 11.61
N LEU A 278 -13.37 20.75 12.03
CA LEU A 278 -12.50 21.70 11.35
C LEU A 278 -11.89 21.13 10.07
N VAL A 279 -12.14 21.83 8.96
CA VAL A 279 -11.46 21.66 7.66
C VAL A 279 -10.77 22.98 7.33
N PRO A 280 -9.41 23.02 7.24
CA PRO A 280 -8.70 24.21 6.81
C PRO A 280 -9.26 24.70 5.47
N SER A 281 -9.66 25.96 5.42
CA SER A 281 -10.40 26.51 4.29
C SER A 281 -9.84 27.85 3.81
N ASP A 282 -10.19 28.23 2.58
CA ASP A 282 -9.86 29.55 2.02
C ASP A 282 -8.35 29.80 2.00
N ILE A 283 -7.66 28.94 1.25
CA ILE A 283 -6.20 28.86 1.23
C ILE A 283 -5.68 29.38 -0.12
N GLU A 284 -4.77 30.33 -0.09
CA GLU A 284 -4.07 30.86 -1.26
C GLU A 284 -2.59 30.49 -1.25
N ILE A 285 -2.10 29.88 -2.33
CA ILE A 285 -0.71 29.47 -2.52
C ILE A 285 -0.24 30.01 -3.86
N LEU A 286 0.42 31.17 -3.83
CA LEU A 286 0.60 32.03 -5.01
C LEU A 286 2.08 32.32 -5.28
N GLY A 287 2.57 32.03 -6.49
CA GLY A 287 3.89 32.50 -6.93
C GLY A 287 5.08 31.99 -6.11
N ASN A 288 4.94 30.86 -5.41
CA ASN A 288 6.02 30.31 -4.59
C ASN A 288 6.97 29.45 -5.42
N HIS A 289 8.20 29.32 -4.95
CA HIS A 289 9.14 28.31 -5.38
C HIS A 289 9.24 27.21 -4.31
N LEU A 290 8.67 26.04 -4.61
CA LEU A 290 8.75 24.83 -3.79
C LEU A 290 9.83 23.94 -4.38
N ALA A 291 10.97 23.81 -3.69
CA ALA A 291 12.11 23.04 -4.19
C ALA A 291 12.64 22.05 -3.16
N LYS A 292 13.27 20.97 -3.61
CA LYS A 292 14.18 20.17 -2.76
C LYS A 292 15.61 20.33 -3.25
N PRO A 293 16.56 20.70 -2.38
CA PRO A 293 17.97 20.76 -2.75
C PRO A 293 18.48 19.42 -3.30
N LEU A 294 19.15 19.47 -4.46
CA LEU A 294 19.82 18.28 -5.02
C LEU A 294 20.96 17.77 -4.13
N THR A 295 21.46 18.60 -3.22
CA THR A 295 22.38 18.20 -2.15
C THR A 295 21.79 17.13 -1.22
N TRP A 296 20.47 16.95 -1.20
CA TRP A 296 19.77 15.91 -0.43
C TRP A 296 19.50 14.64 -1.24
N ARG A 297 19.81 14.65 -2.54
CA ARG A 297 19.49 13.57 -3.47
C ARG A 297 20.67 12.62 -3.64
N ALA A 298 20.52 11.39 -3.15
CA ALA A 298 21.53 10.36 -3.36
C ALA A 298 21.81 10.13 -4.86
N GLY A 299 23.07 10.23 -5.25
CA GLY A 299 23.53 10.05 -6.63
C GLY A 299 23.71 11.33 -7.43
N ASP A 300 23.27 12.48 -6.91
CA ASP A 300 23.59 13.79 -7.48
C ASP A 300 25.06 14.18 -7.17
N PRO A 301 25.78 14.88 -8.08
CA PRO A 301 27.14 15.36 -7.80
C PRO A 301 27.27 16.25 -6.56
N ALA A 302 26.20 16.97 -6.19
CA ALA A 302 26.16 17.85 -5.03
C ALA A 302 25.74 17.12 -3.73
N PHE A 303 25.46 15.82 -3.78
CA PHE A 303 24.92 15.06 -2.65
C PHE A 303 25.83 15.14 -1.41
N GLN A 304 25.28 15.61 -0.29
CA GLN A 304 26.00 15.83 0.96
C GLN A 304 26.16 14.56 1.83
N GLY A 305 25.74 13.39 1.33
CA GLY A 305 25.96 12.11 1.99
C GLY A 305 24.87 11.67 2.97
N VAL A 306 23.80 12.46 3.15
CA VAL A 306 22.66 12.11 4.01
C VAL A 306 21.38 12.03 3.19
N SER A 307 20.72 10.86 3.24
CA SER A 307 19.46 10.61 2.53
C SER A 307 18.27 10.84 3.47
N TRP A 308 17.84 12.10 3.60
CA TRP A 308 16.70 12.55 4.43
C TRP A 308 15.37 11.90 4.03
N SER A 309 14.34 11.81 4.88
CA SER A 309 13.06 11.20 4.45
C SER A 309 12.32 12.05 3.41
N VAL A 310 12.59 11.81 2.12
CA VAL A 310 11.99 12.57 1.02
C VAL A 310 10.58 12.10 0.67
N LYS A 311 9.65 13.05 0.61
CA LYS A 311 8.26 12.88 0.13
C LYS A 311 7.93 13.94 -0.94
N ASN A 312 6.67 14.39 -1.00
CA ASN A 312 6.09 15.18 -2.09
C ASN A 312 6.45 16.66 -1.99
N LEU A 313 6.27 17.46 -3.05
CA LEU A 313 6.42 18.92 -2.93
C LEU A 313 5.18 19.53 -2.26
N PHE A 314 4.00 19.06 -2.63
CA PHE A 314 2.72 19.60 -2.18
C PHE A 314 1.74 18.49 -1.81
N GLU A 315 1.05 18.62 -0.67
CA GLU A 315 0.09 17.61 -0.22
C GLU A 315 -1.12 18.19 0.52
N LEU A 316 -2.31 17.74 0.12
CA LEU A 316 -3.56 17.97 0.85
C LEU A 316 -4.13 16.64 1.34
N LYS A 317 -4.42 16.59 2.65
CA LYS A 317 -5.12 15.50 3.34
C LYS A 317 -6.43 15.96 3.98
N ASN A 318 -6.54 17.24 4.31
CA ASN A 318 -7.75 17.88 4.79
C ASN A 318 -7.71 19.37 4.45
N ALA A 319 -8.46 19.81 3.43
CA ALA A 319 -8.55 21.20 3.01
C ALA A 319 -9.78 21.46 2.11
N ARG A 320 -10.28 22.69 2.11
CA ARG A 320 -11.40 23.13 1.27
C ARG A 320 -11.16 24.50 0.65
N ARG A 321 -11.62 24.76 -0.59
CA ARG A 321 -11.50 26.07 -1.27
C ARG A 321 -10.04 26.53 -1.30
N VAL A 322 -9.23 25.82 -2.07
CA VAL A 322 -7.78 26.03 -2.18
C VAL A 322 -7.44 26.53 -3.57
N LEU A 323 -6.70 27.64 -3.64
CA LEU A 323 -6.10 28.15 -4.87
C LEU A 323 -4.58 27.96 -4.84
N ILE A 324 -4.06 27.17 -5.78
CA ILE A 324 -2.63 26.97 -6.03
C ILE A 324 -2.33 27.52 -7.41
N ASP A 325 -1.75 28.73 -7.45
CA ASP A 325 -1.57 29.48 -8.70
C ASP A 325 -0.16 30.01 -8.90
N GLY A 326 0.39 29.85 -10.11
CA GLY A 326 1.65 30.51 -10.48
C GLY A 326 2.91 29.96 -9.80
N ASN A 327 2.88 28.76 -9.22
CA ASN A 327 4.00 28.24 -8.45
C ASN A 327 5.00 27.47 -9.34
N LEU A 328 6.28 27.57 -8.98
CA LEU A 328 7.34 26.69 -9.46
C LEU A 328 7.56 25.58 -8.44
N MET A 329 7.37 24.33 -8.85
CA MET A 329 7.55 23.14 -8.03
C MET A 329 8.60 22.24 -8.66
N GLU A 330 9.77 22.10 -8.04
CA GLU A 330 10.87 21.35 -8.66
C GLU A 330 11.69 20.45 -7.74
N HIS A 331 12.30 19.44 -8.36
CA HIS A 331 13.17 18.44 -7.75
C HIS A 331 12.44 17.54 -6.74
N ASN A 332 11.83 16.46 -7.26
CA ASN A 332 11.14 15.48 -6.43
C ASN A 332 11.47 14.07 -6.88
N TRP A 333 11.96 13.21 -6.00
CA TRP A 333 12.43 11.88 -6.37
C TRP A 333 11.89 10.79 -5.46
N VAL A 334 12.00 9.54 -5.91
CA VAL A 334 11.62 8.40 -5.08
C VAL A 334 12.53 8.27 -3.88
N GLN A 335 11.90 8.18 -2.72
CA GLN A 335 12.55 7.72 -1.50
C GLN A 335 11.53 7.13 -0.52
N SER A 336 10.94 7.95 0.35
CA SER A 336 9.93 7.49 1.32
C SER A 336 8.53 7.41 0.71
N GLN A 337 8.37 7.88 -0.54
CA GLN A 337 7.19 7.70 -1.39
C GLN A 337 7.60 7.51 -2.86
N ASP A 338 6.61 7.29 -3.73
CA ASP A 338 6.75 6.99 -5.17
C ASP A 338 7.22 8.17 -6.06
N GLY A 339 7.63 9.29 -5.45
CA GLY A 339 8.19 10.43 -6.16
C GLY A 339 7.15 11.31 -6.87
N PHE A 340 5.89 11.25 -6.48
CA PHE A 340 4.86 12.20 -6.93
C PHE A 340 5.14 13.61 -6.40
N ALA A 341 5.00 14.60 -7.28
CA ALA A 341 5.17 16.00 -6.91
C ALA A 341 4.00 16.51 -6.05
N VAL A 342 2.77 16.12 -6.42
CA VAL A 342 1.52 16.69 -5.90
C VAL A 342 0.58 15.58 -5.45
N LEU A 343 0.08 15.66 -4.21
CA LEU A 343 -0.91 14.73 -3.65
C LEU A 343 -2.21 15.43 -3.23
N PHE A 344 -3.34 14.90 -3.70
CA PHE A 344 -4.68 15.22 -3.23
C PHE A 344 -5.31 13.95 -2.65
N THR A 345 -5.17 13.75 -1.34
CA THR A 345 -5.48 12.47 -0.71
C THR A 345 -6.24 12.68 0.60
N ALA A 346 -7.55 12.92 0.54
CA ALA A 346 -8.35 13.11 1.75
C ALA A 346 -8.16 11.96 2.76
N ARG A 347 -7.74 12.24 4.00
CA ARG A 347 -7.52 11.24 5.05
C ARG A 347 -8.34 11.57 6.29
N ASP A 348 -9.03 10.57 6.83
CA ASP A 348 -9.78 10.71 8.09
C ASP A 348 -8.94 10.45 9.35
N GLU A 349 -7.61 10.37 9.20
CA GLU A 349 -6.65 10.10 10.29
C GLU A 349 -7.04 8.88 11.13
N ALA A 350 -7.24 7.73 10.46
CA ALA A 350 -7.68 6.47 11.06
C ALA A 350 -9.05 6.58 11.76
N GLY A 351 -9.93 7.43 11.21
CA GLY A 351 -11.28 7.70 11.71
C GLY A 351 -11.38 8.78 12.79
N ALA A 352 -10.27 9.42 13.17
CA ALA A 352 -10.27 10.50 14.16
C ALA A 352 -10.80 11.84 13.62
N ALA A 353 -10.77 12.04 12.31
CA ALA A 353 -11.30 13.22 11.62
C ALA A 353 -12.30 12.82 10.51
N PRO A 354 -13.49 12.30 10.86
CA PRO A 354 -14.44 11.79 9.88
C PRO A 354 -15.02 12.86 8.94
N TRP A 355 -14.88 14.14 9.27
CA TRP A 355 -15.28 15.27 8.43
C TRP A 355 -14.21 15.67 7.40
N ALA A 356 -13.03 15.04 7.41
CA ALA A 356 -11.93 15.42 6.55
C ALA A 356 -12.31 15.31 5.07
N ALA A 357 -11.93 16.32 4.30
CA ALA A 357 -12.19 16.38 2.87
C ALA A 357 -11.04 17.07 2.14
N VAL A 358 -10.84 16.74 0.87
CA VAL A 358 -10.04 17.54 -0.06
C VAL A 358 -10.99 17.95 -1.18
N GLU A 359 -11.51 19.16 -1.10
CA GLU A 359 -12.53 19.60 -2.05
C GLU A 359 -12.42 21.06 -2.43
N ASP A 360 -12.93 21.40 -3.62
CA ASP A 360 -12.88 22.76 -4.16
C ASP A 360 -11.43 23.25 -4.29
N VAL A 361 -10.64 22.54 -5.10
CA VAL A 361 -9.22 22.85 -5.32
C VAL A 361 -9.03 23.30 -6.76
N THR A 362 -8.42 24.46 -6.94
CA THR A 362 -7.91 24.94 -8.23
C THR A 362 -6.39 24.95 -8.22
N PHE A 363 -5.78 24.13 -9.08
CA PHE A 363 -4.35 24.04 -9.33
C PHE A 363 -4.09 24.57 -10.74
N SER A 364 -3.68 25.84 -10.84
CA SER A 364 -3.53 26.53 -12.11
C SER A 364 -2.22 27.26 -12.32
N ASN A 365 -1.81 27.42 -13.57
CA ASN A 365 -0.66 28.26 -13.93
C ASN A 365 0.65 27.82 -13.24
N ASN A 366 0.79 26.55 -12.85
CA ASN A 366 1.97 26.06 -12.15
C ASN A 366 2.94 25.39 -13.14
N THR A 367 4.23 25.48 -12.82
CA THR A 367 5.27 24.65 -13.44
C THR A 367 5.72 23.60 -12.45
N VAL A 368 5.49 22.33 -12.78
CA VAL A 368 5.96 21.16 -12.02
C VAL A 368 7.06 20.50 -12.84
N ARG A 369 8.31 20.51 -12.36
CA ARG A 369 9.42 19.95 -13.14
C ARG A 369 10.43 19.15 -12.36
N HIS A 370 11.20 18.33 -13.05
CA HIS A 370 12.27 17.55 -12.45
C HIS A 370 11.73 16.61 -11.35
N THR A 371 10.70 15.83 -11.71
CA THR A 371 9.97 15.00 -10.73
C THR A 371 9.84 13.55 -11.17
N GLY A 372 9.73 12.63 -10.21
CA GLY A 372 9.56 11.21 -10.48
C GLY A 372 8.18 10.82 -11.02
N SER A 373 7.14 11.55 -10.63
CA SER A 373 5.76 11.41 -11.11
C SER A 373 5.00 12.72 -10.84
N GLY A 374 3.93 12.98 -11.59
CA GLY A 374 3.16 14.22 -11.51
C GLY A 374 2.22 14.26 -10.31
N VAL A 375 0.93 14.01 -10.55
CA VAL A 375 -0.16 14.16 -9.59
C VAL A 375 -0.72 12.81 -9.16
N ASN A 376 -0.96 12.66 -7.86
CA ASN A 376 -1.69 11.53 -7.28
C ASN A 376 -2.97 11.99 -6.58
N LEU A 377 -4.08 11.34 -6.89
CA LEU A 377 -5.40 11.58 -6.32
C LEU A 377 -5.95 10.30 -5.69
N ILE A 378 -6.43 10.40 -4.45
CA ILE A 378 -7.15 9.33 -3.77
C ILE A 378 -8.57 9.82 -3.49
N GLY A 379 -9.56 9.21 -4.13
CA GLY A 379 -10.97 9.59 -4.02
C GLY A 379 -11.51 9.38 -2.61
N HIS A 380 -11.39 8.16 -2.09
CA HIS A 380 -11.78 7.80 -0.74
C HIS A 380 -10.58 7.32 0.06
N GLY A 381 -10.06 8.16 0.96
CA GLY A 381 -8.84 7.85 1.72
C GLY A 381 -9.07 7.44 3.17
N GLY A 382 -10.27 6.97 3.51
CA GLY A 382 -10.68 6.51 4.83
C GLY A 382 -12.11 5.95 4.79
N ARG A 383 -12.81 5.92 5.93
CA ARG A 383 -14.22 5.51 6.02
C ARG A 383 -15.17 6.58 5.45
N THR A 384 -14.81 7.85 5.59
CA THR A 384 -15.68 8.99 5.26
C THR A 384 -14.95 10.10 4.48
N ALA A 385 -13.62 10.10 4.43
CA ALA A 385 -12.85 11.14 3.75
C ALA A 385 -13.02 11.06 2.23
N VAL A 386 -13.28 12.20 1.60
CA VAL A 386 -13.56 12.31 0.15
C VAL A 386 -12.73 13.38 -0.53
N THR A 387 -12.31 13.08 -1.77
CA THR A 387 -11.66 14.02 -2.68
C THR A 387 -12.56 14.31 -3.87
N ARG A 388 -12.91 15.58 -4.10
CA ARG A 388 -13.83 15.97 -5.18
C ARG A 388 -13.72 17.43 -5.60
N ARG A 389 -14.25 17.77 -6.79
CA ARG A 389 -14.24 19.15 -7.34
C ARG A 389 -12.82 19.72 -7.40
N ILE A 390 -11.96 19.03 -8.16
CA ILE A 390 -10.56 19.38 -8.36
C ILE A 390 -10.36 19.82 -9.81
N LEU A 391 -9.90 21.05 -10.00
CA LEU A 391 -9.53 21.61 -11.30
C LEU A 391 -8.00 21.71 -11.38
N ILE A 392 -7.39 20.98 -12.32
CA ILE A 392 -5.98 21.06 -12.66
C ILE A 392 -5.90 21.63 -14.08
N ARG A 393 -5.62 22.94 -14.19
CA ARG A 393 -5.67 23.63 -15.49
C ARG A 393 -4.48 24.53 -15.78
N ASN A 394 -4.05 24.60 -17.03
CA ASN A 394 -3.02 25.54 -17.47
C ASN A 394 -1.66 25.32 -16.77
N ASN A 395 -1.26 24.06 -16.56
CA ASN A 395 0.01 23.74 -15.93
C ASN A 395 1.00 23.14 -16.92
N LEU A 396 2.28 23.43 -16.69
CA LEU A 396 3.40 22.76 -17.36
C LEU A 396 3.96 21.67 -16.45
N PHE A 397 3.95 20.43 -16.92
CA PHE A 397 4.62 19.29 -16.29
C PHE A 397 5.85 18.91 -17.12
N ASP A 398 7.03 19.41 -16.77
CA ASP A 398 8.27 19.21 -17.54
C ASP A 398 9.21 18.21 -16.86
N ASP A 399 9.92 17.40 -17.62
CA ASP A 399 10.88 16.40 -17.10
C ASP A 399 10.28 15.53 -15.95
N VAL A 400 9.06 15.02 -16.15
CA VAL A 400 8.41 14.07 -15.23
C VAL A 400 8.90 12.66 -15.59
N SER A 401 10.03 12.26 -15.02
CA SER A 401 10.80 11.11 -15.49
C SER A 401 11.10 10.10 -14.38
N GLY A 402 10.54 8.91 -14.52
CA GLY A 402 10.85 7.77 -13.66
C GLY A 402 12.31 7.32 -13.75
N GLU A 403 12.93 7.50 -14.92
CA GLU A 403 14.33 7.16 -15.15
C GLU A 403 15.27 8.17 -14.47
N ARG A 404 15.02 9.48 -14.66
CA ARG A 404 15.92 10.52 -14.15
C ARG A 404 15.71 10.83 -12.69
N TRP A 405 14.47 10.75 -12.19
CA TRP A 405 14.08 11.15 -10.82
C TRP A 405 13.58 9.97 -9.97
N GLY A 406 13.57 8.76 -10.51
CA GLY A 406 12.97 7.60 -9.85
C GLY A 406 11.44 7.59 -9.96
N GLY A 407 10.81 6.47 -9.64
CA GLY A 407 9.34 6.34 -9.68
C GLY A 407 8.86 5.86 -11.04
N SER A 408 7.59 6.07 -11.33
CA SER A 408 6.94 5.50 -12.53
C SER A 408 6.92 6.43 -13.73
N GLY A 409 7.27 7.71 -13.57
CA GLY A 409 7.19 8.74 -14.60
C GLY A 409 5.77 9.06 -15.05
N ARG A 410 4.72 8.65 -14.33
CA ARG A 410 3.32 8.88 -14.74
C ARG A 410 2.88 10.32 -14.46
N LEU A 411 2.00 10.83 -15.31
CA LEU A 411 1.47 12.19 -15.18
C LEU A 411 0.38 12.25 -14.10
N LEU A 412 -0.71 11.48 -14.26
CA LEU A 412 -1.86 11.50 -13.36
C LEU A 412 -2.16 10.09 -12.85
N GLN A 413 -2.28 9.93 -11.54
CA GLN A 413 -2.86 8.74 -10.93
C GLN A 413 -4.13 9.12 -10.16
N MET A 414 -5.18 8.32 -10.32
CA MET A 414 -6.41 8.43 -9.56
C MET A 414 -6.76 7.04 -9.00
N VAL A 415 -6.99 6.94 -7.69
CA VAL A 415 -7.42 5.67 -7.08
C VAL A 415 -8.58 5.88 -6.12
N GLU A 416 -9.34 4.82 -5.85
CA GLU A 416 -10.42 4.80 -4.85
C GLU A 416 -11.55 5.81 -5.10
N GLY A 417 -12.00 6.01 -6.36
CA GLY A 417 -13.27 6.69 -6.68
C GLY A 417 -13.38 8.16 -6.27
N ALA A 418 -12.97 9.07 -7.16
CA ALA A 418 -13.04 10.52 -6.96
C ALA A 418 -14.16 11.12 -7.82
N ASP A 419 -14.68 12.27 -7.39
CA ASP A 419 -15.81 12.94 -8.02
C ASP A 419 -15.42 14.30 -8.60
N ASP A 420 -15.92 14.66 -9.78
CA ASP A 420 -15.77 16.01 -10.35
C ASP A 420 -14.31 16.45 -10.49
N ILE A 421 -13.52 15.69 -11.26
CA ILE A 421 -12.11 15.99 -11.50
C ILE A 421 -11.95 16.48 -12.94
N ALA A 422 -11.36 17.65 -13.12
CA ALA A 422 -11.07 18.25 -14.43
C ALA A 422 -9.56 18.46 -14.58
N PHE A 423 -8.98 17.89 -15.63
CA PHE A 423 -7.59 18.05 -16.03
C PHE A 423 -7.58 18.67 -17.43
N ASP A 424 -7.37 19.97 -17.52
CA ASP A 424 -7.68 20.75 -18.72
C ASP A 424 -6.56 21.72 -19.13
N HIS A 425 -6.24 21.84 -20.42
CA HIS A 425 -5.18 22.77 -20.88
C HIS A 425 -3.83 22.57 -20.17
N ASN A 426 -3.36 21.34 -19.98
CA ASN A 426 -2.02 21.10 -19.43
C ASN A 426 -1.07 20.60 -20.53
N THR A 427 0.17 21.06 -20.49
CA THR A 427 1.27 20.50 -21.32
C THR A 427 2.13 19.63 -20.42
N ALA A 428 2.33 18.37 -20.79
CA ALA A 428 3.11 17.42 -20.00
C ALA A 428 4.14 16.68 -20.84
N LEU A 429 5.37 16.62 -20.34
CA LEU A 429 6.50 15.86 -20.85
C LEU A 429 6.90 14.78 -19.85
N GLN A 430 5.98 13.85 -19.60
CA GLN A 430 6.23 12.69 -18.75
C GLN A 430 6.85 11.52 -19.53
N THR A 431 7.48 10.56 -18.83
CA THR A 431 8.03 9.32 -19.46
C THR A 431 7.16 8.08 -19.27
N GLY A 432 6.23 8.12 -18.32
CA GLY A 432 5.29 7.04 -18.00
C GLY A 432 3.91 7.26 -18.61
N SER A 433 2.91 6.53 -18.10
CA SER A 433 1.51 6.63 -18.56
C SER A 433 0.92 8.02 -18.30
N LEU A 434 -0.03 8.40 -19.17
CA LEU A 434 -0.82 9.64 -19.08
C LEU A 434 -1.75 9.62 -17.86
N VAL A 435 -2.57 8.58 -17.74
CA VAL A 435 -3.51 8.40 -16.63
C VAL A 435 -3.43 6.95 -16.14
N ILE A 436 -3.29 6.78 -14.82
CA ILE A 436 -3.43 5.50 -14.15
C ILE A 436 -4.65 5.53 -13.23
N ALA A 437 -5.48 4.49 -13.32
CA ALA A 437 -6.66 4.30 -12.48
C ALA A 437 -6.65 2.97 -11.71
N ASP A 438 -7.07 2.99 -10.45
CA ASP A 438 -7.28 1.77 -9.66
C ASP A 438 -8.39 1.93 -8.61
N GLY A 439 -8.88 0.82 -8.05
CA GLY A 439 -9.93 0.82 -7.04
C GLY A 439 -11.31 1.17 -7.61
N ALA A 440 -12.09 1.97 -6.86
CA ALA A 440 -13.43 2.36 -7.27
C ALA A 440 -13.43 3.31 -8.49
N PRO A 441 -14.43 3.23 -9.39
CA PRO A 441 -14.58 4.15 -10.52
C PRO A 441 -14.75 5.62 -10.08
N HIS A 442 -14.22 6.53 -10.89
CA HIS A 442 -14.30 7.97 -10.71
C HIS A 442 -15.44 8.55 -11.54
N ALA A 443 -16.28 9.40 -10.95
CA ALA A 443 -17.42 9.98 -11.64
C ALA A 443 -17.12 11.41 -12.12
N ARG A 444 -17.75 11.80 -13.24
CA ARG A 444 -17.68 13.15 -13.81
C ARG A 444 -16.23 13.62 -14.05
N PHE A 445 -15.39 12.72 -14.57
CA PHE A 445 -14.02 13.03 -14.96
C PHE A 445 -13.96 13.73 -16.32
N ALA A 446 -13.18 14.80 -16.41
CA ALA A 446 -12.86 15.50 -17.64
C ALA A 446 -11.34 15.57 -17.83
N PHE A 447 -10.87 15.11 -18.99
CA PHE A 447 -9.48 15.24 -19.42
C PHE A 447 -9.50 15.88 -20.82
N THR A 448 -9.35 17.20 -20.88
CA THR A 448 -9.64 17.97 -22.09
C THR A 448 -8.52 18.91 -22.49
N ASN A 449 -8.33 19.11 -23.79
CA ASN A 449 -7.43 20.15 -24.31
C ASN A 449 -5.96 20.04 -23.81
N ASN A 450 -5.47 18.85 -23.50
CA ASN A 450 -4.09 18.66 -23.00
C ASN A 450 -3.13 18.28 -24.14
N ILE A 451 -1.84 18.58 -23.98
CA ILE A 451 -0.76 18.01 -24.80
C ILE A 451 0.09 17.09 -23.93
N ALA A 452 0.19 15.82 -24.30
CA ALA A 452 1.03 14.87 -23.57
C ALA A 452 1.41 13.62 -24.38
N PRO A 453 2.59 13.03 -24.13
CA PRO A 453 2.94 11.73 -24.69
C PRO A 453 2.09 10.56 -24.21
N HIS A 454 1.84 9.60 -25.09
CA HIS A 454 1.20 8.33 -24.76
C HIS A 454 2.10 7.42 -23.91
N ASN A 455 3.38 7.31 -24.30
CA ASN A 455 4.39 6.43 -23.69
C ASN A 455 3.88 5.01 -23.40
N ALA A 456 4.16 4.50 -22.20
CA ALA A 456 3.96 3.12 -21.79
C ALA A 456 2.57 2.56 -22.16
N TYR A 457 1.51 3.17 -21.65
CA TYR A 457 0.14 2.70 -21.88
C TYR A 457 -0.89 3.81 -22.13
N GLY A 458 -0.48 5.07 -22.19
CA GLY A 458 -1.41 6.21 -22.23
C GLY A 458 -2.35 6.18 -21.03
N VAL A 459 -3.61 5.81 -21.22
CA VAL A 459 -4.57 5.59 -20.13
C VAL A 459 -4.62 4.10 -19.77
N ILE A 460 -4.39 3.73 -18.51
CA ILE A 460 -4.39 2.32 -18.06
C ILE A 460 -4.95 2.16 -16.65
N GLY A 461 -5.60 1.05 -16.36
CA GLY A 461 -6.07 0.74 -15.01
C GLY A 461 -6.08 -0.76 -14.71
N SER A 462 -5.96 -1.11 -13.43
CA SER A 462 -5.82 -2.49 -12.96
C SER A 462 -6.92 -3.40 -13.52
N GLY A 463 -6.50 -4.51 -14.14
CA GLY A 463 -7.44 -5.48 -14.73
C GLY A 463 -8.13 -5.05 -16.04
N SER A 464 -7.77 -3.90 -16.62
CA SER A 464 -8.30 -3.39 -17.89
C SER A 464 -7.19 -3.22 -18.94
N ALA A 465 -7.57 -3.19 -20.23
CA ALA A 465 -6.64 -2.86 -21.31
C ALA A 465 -6.56 -1.34 -21.53
N SER A 466 -5.40 -0.89 -22.04
CA SER A 466 -5.11 0.53 -22.30
C SER A 466 -6.15 1.23 -23.18
N GLY A 467 -6.44 2.51 -22.87
CA GLY A 467 -7.34 3.38 -23.62
C GLY A 467 -8.81 3.20 -23.23
N LEU A 468 -9.67 3.05 -24.24
CA LEU A 468 -11.14 2.91 -24.12
C LEU A 468 -11.60 1.90 -23.06
N PRO A 469 -11.00 0.69 -22.92
CA PRO A 469 -11.43 -0.26 -21.90
C PRO A 469 -11.20 0.27 -20.48
N THR A 470 -10.05 0.90 -20.19
CA THR A 470 -9.80 1.59 -18.92
C THR A 470 -10.77 2.75 -18.72
N LEU A 471 -10.97 3.62 -19.73
CA LEU A 471 -11.89 4.75 -19.64
C LEU A 471 -13.32 4.28 -19.30
N ARG A 472 -13.80 3.22 -19.93
CA ARG A 472 -15.13 2.65 -19.65
C ARG A 472 -15.24 2.05 -18.24
N ALA A 473 -14.17 1.42 -17.75
CA ALA A 473 -14.18 0.74 -16.46
C ALA A 473 -14.06 1.73 -15.29
N PHE A 474 -13.13 2.68 -15.38
CA PHE A 474 -12.77 3.54 -14.25
C PHE A 474 -13.28 4.97 -14.37
N PHE A 475 -13.68 5.41 -15.56
CA PHE A 475 -14.16 6.78 -15.79
C PHE A 475 -15.47 6.79 -16.60
N PRO A 476 -16.53 6.12 -16.11
CA PRO A 476 -17.78 5.99 -16.84
C PRO A 476 -18.36 7.37 -17.19
N GLY A 477 -18.57 7.62 -18.48
CA GLY A 477 -19.11 8.88 -18.98
C GLY A 477 -18.11 10.04 -18.99
N ALA A 478 -16.81 9.77 -18.88
CA ALA A 478 -15.79 10.83 -18.92
C ALA A 478 -15.79 11.63 -20.22
N ARG A 479 -15.48 12.91 -20.09
CA ARG A 479 -15.14 13.78 -21.22
C ARG A 479 -13.64 13.65 -21.49
N PHE A 480 -13.28 13.07 -22.62
CA PHE A 480 -11.90 12.84 -23.00
C PHE A 480 -11.72 13.25 -24.47
N GLU A 481 -11.49 14.53 -24.71
CA GLU A 481 -11.56 15.19 -26.03
C GLU A 481 -10.67 16.43 -26.10
N GLY A 482 -10.30 16.87 -27.30
CA GLY A 482 -9.41 18.01 -27.54
C GLY A 482 -7.94 17.77 -27.19
N ASN A 483 -7.56 16.56 -26.79
CA ASN A 483 -6.19 16.28 -26.37
C ASN A 483 -5.29 15.94 -27.57
N VAL A 484 -4.04 16.42 -27.54
CA VAL A 484 -2.96 15.95 -28.43
C VAL A 484 -2.17 14.86 -27.71
N ILE A 485 -2.34 13.62 -28.14
CA ILE A 485 -1.74 12.43 -27.52
C ILE A 485 -0.60 11.92 -28.41
N VAL A 486 0.63 12.29 -28.06
CA VAL A 486 1.80 12.00 -28.89
C VAL A 486 2.12 10.51 -28.88
N GLY A 487 2.22 9.89 -30.05
CA GLY A 487 2.43 8.45 -30.21
C GLY A 487 1.21 7.59 -29.85
N GLY A 488 0.04 8.20 -29.65
CA GLY A 488 -1.22 7.48 -29.40
C GLY A 488 -1.85 6.92 -30.68
N GLN A 489 -2.83 6.03 -30.52
CA GLN A 489 -3.59 5.41 -31.63
C GLN A 489 -5.06 5.81 -31.53
N ALA A 490 -5.64 6.33 -32.61
CA ALA A 490 -7.00 6.87 -32.61
C ALA A 490 -8.06 5.86 -32.17
N GLU A 491 -7.93 4.60 -32.56
CA GLU A 491 -8.88 3.53 -32.25
C GLU A 491 -8.95 3.19 -30.75
N ARG A 492 -7.95 3.64 -29.97
CA ARG A 492 -7.87 3.39 -28.53
C ARG A 492 -8.50 4.48 -27.67
N TYR A 493 -8.97 5.58 -28.25
CA TYR A 493 -9.50 6.72 -27.50
C TYR A 493 -10.84 7.20 -28.06
N PRO A 494 -11.64 7.96 -27.29
CA PRO A 494 -12.83 8.61 -27.81
C PRO A 494 -12.52 9.55 -29.00
N PRO A 495 -13.48 9.77 -29.91
CA PRO A 495 -13.31 10.73 -31.00
C PRO A 495 -13.11 12.16 -30.46
N GLY A 496 -12.54 13.04 -31.29
CA GLY A 496 -12.25 14.43 -30.91
C GLY A 496 -10.88 14.64 -30.26
N ASN A 497 -10.03 13.62 -30.21
CA ASN A 497 -8.61 13.74 -29.84
C ASN A 497 -7.71 13.73 -31.08
N PHE A 498 -6.50 14.26 -30.94
CA PHE A 498 -5.47 14.36 -31.96
C PHE A 498 -4.27 13.47 -31.60
N PHE A 499 -3.57 12.94 -32.60
CA PHE A 499 -2.51 11.94 -32.41
C PHE A 499 -1.26 12.34 -33.19
N ALA A 500 -0.39 13.13 -32.57
CA ALA A 500 0.88 13.52 -33.18
C ALA A 500 1.85 12.33 -33.22
N PRO A 501 2.60 12.11 -34.31
CA PRO A 501 3.55 11.00 -34.38
C PRO A 501 4.79 11.20 -33.50
N SER A 502 5.16 12.43 -33.18
CA SER A 502 6.30 12.78 -32.33
C SER A 502 6.09 14.13 -31.64
N LEU A 503 6.97 14.48 -30.69
CA LEU A 503 6.92 15.77 -29.99
C LEU A 503 7.19 16.92 -30.96
N GLU A 504 8.12 16.74 -31.89
CA GLU A 504 8.46 17.75 -32.91
C GLU A 504 7.27 18.06 -33.82
N ALA A 505 6.43 17.05 -34.12
CA ALA A 505 5.24 17.22 -34.93
C ALA A 505 4.15 18.07 -34.27
N ILE A 506 4.24 18.34 -32.96
CA ILE A 506 3.37 19.32 -32.28
C ILE A 506 3.65 20.73 -32.77
N GLY A 507 4.91 21.07 -33.05
CA GLY A 507 5.31 22.38 -33.52
C GLY A 507 5.52 23.44 -32.44
N PHE A 508 5.91 23.06 -31.21
CA PHE A 508 6.52 23.95 -30.22
C PHE A 508 8.03 23.66 -30.06
N ASP A 509 8.83 24.61 -29.56
CA ASP A 509 10.27 24.46 -29.35
C ASP A 509 10.61 24.15 -27.88
N GLY A 510 10.29 22.93 -27.47
CA GLY A 510 10.51 22.47 -26.10
C GLY A 510 11.99 22.41 -25.72
N ALA A 511 12.89 22.27 -26.69
CA ALA A 511 14.33 22.28 -26.45
C ALA A 511 14.84 23.66 -26.03
N ALA A 512 14.25 24.72 -26.58
CA ALA A 512 14.47 26.09 -26.13
C ALA A 512 13.68 26.47 -24.86
N GLY A 513 12.88 25.54 -24.32
CA GLY A 513 11.99 25.80 -23.18
C GLY A 513 10.75 26.62 -23.54
N ASP A 514 10.35 26.65 -24.82
CA ASP A 514 9.16 27.35 -25.30
C ASP A 514 8.08 26.37 -25.74
N TYR A 515 6.99 26.32 -24.98
CA TYR A 515 5.90 25.37 -25.18
C TYR A 515 4.72 25.95 -25.97
N ARG A 516 4.86 27.15 -26.54
CA ARG A 516 3.82 27.77 -27.39
C ARG A 516 3.73 27.05 -28.73
N LEU A 517 2.51 26.76 -29.18
CA LEU A 517 2.29 26.24 -30.52
C LEU A 517 2.70 27.28 -31.56
N GLY A 518 3.62 26.89 -32.45
CA GLY A 518 4.02 27.72 -33.58
C GLY A 518 2.85 28.00 -34.53
N VAL A 519 2.96 29.08 -35.31
CA VAL A 519 1.91 29.49 -36.26
C VAL A 519 1.58 28.44 -37.33
N THR A 520 2.51 27.52 -37.59
CA THR A 520 2.37 26.39 -38.53
C THR A 520 1.95 25.09 -37.85
N SER A 521 1.74 25.08 -36.53
CA SER A 521 1.30 23.87 -35.81
C SER A 521 -0.07 23.43 -36.33
N PRO A 522 -0.25 22.14 -36.68
CA PRO A 522 -1.55 21.63 -37.10
C PRO A 522 -2.58 21.55 -35.96
N TYR A 523 -2.15 21.74 -34.70
CA TYR A 523 -3.00 21.69 -33.51
C TYR A 523 -3.37 23.08 -32.99
N ARG A 524 -2.94 24.15 -33.69
CA ARG A 524 -3.27 25.51 -33.30
C ARG A 524 -4.80 25.72 -33.33
N ARG A 525 -5.35 26.24 -32.24
CA ARG A 525 -6.78 26.49 -32.00
C ARG A 525 -7.66 25.24 -32.12
N SER A 526 -7.08 24.06 -31.91
CA SER A 526 -7.81 22.79 -32.02
C SER A 526 -8.45 22.34 -30.70
N GLY A 527 -8.29 23.10 -29.61
CA GLY A 527 -8.98 22.86 -28.35
C GLY A 527 -10.50 22.94 -28.51
N THR A 528 -11.22 22.25 -27.64
CA THR A 528 -12.69 22.19 -27.62
C THR A 528 -13.36 23.54 -27.34
N ASP A 529 -12.61 24.50 -26.80
CA ASP A 529 -13.00 25.90 -26.57
C ASP A 529 -12.43 26.86 -27.63
N GLY A 530 -11.78 26.36 -28.68
CA GLY A 530 -11.22 27.16 -29.78
C GLY A 530 -9.86 27.79 -29.48
N THR A 531 -9.26 27.50 -28.31
CA THR A 531 -7.88 27.87 -27.97
C THR A 531 -6.90 26.75 -28.32
N ASP A 532 -5.61 27.03 -28.17
CA ASP A 532 -4.57 26.03 -28.38
C ASP A 532 -4.66 24.96 -27.27
N PRO A 533 -4.62 23.65 -27.59
CA PRO A 533 -4.48 22.62 -26.57
C PRO A 533 -3.11 22.75 -25.87
N GLY A 534 -3.03 22.24 -24.65
CA GLY A 534 -1.86 22.40 -23.77
C GLY A 534 -1.99 23.63 -22.90
N ALA A 535 -0.93 23.92 -22.14
CA ALA A 535 -0.85 25.13 -21.35
C ALA A 535 -0.64 26.36 -22.24
N ASP A 536 -1.36 27.43 -21.96
CA ASP A 536 -1.03 28.78 -22.41
C ASP A 536 0.29 29.20 -21.74
N PHE A 537 1.37 28.92 -22.46
CA PHE A 537 2.70 29.20 -21.97
C PHE A 537 2.98 30.71 -21.86
N SER A 538 2.26 31.56 -22.59
CA SER A 538 2.38 33.02 -22.43
C SER A 538 1.79 33.47 -21.11
N GLU A 539 0.63 32.93 -20.73
CA GLU A 539 0.04 33.15 -19.41
C GLU A 539 0.94 32.60 -18.30
N LEU A 540 1.48 31.38 -18.44
CA LEU A 540 2.44 30.81 -17.49
C LEU A 540 3.64 31.73 -17.26
N LEU A 541 4.26 32.23 -18.34
CA LEU A 541 5.38 33.16 -18.25
C LEU A 541 4.95 34.50 -17.63
N ALA A 542 3.77 35.02 -17.96
CA ALA A 542 3.28 36.28 -17.39
C ALA A 542 3.03 36.18 -15.88
N VAL A 543 2.41 35.08 -15.42
CA VAL A 543 2.18 34.80 -14.00
C VAL A 543 3.50 34.57 -13.28
N ALA A 544 4.46 33.86 -13.89
CA ALA A 544 5.80 33.66 -13.33
C ALA A 544 6.66 34.93 -13.33
N ALA A 545 6.40 35.87 -14.25
CA ALA A 545 7.13 37.13 -14.37
C ALA A 545 6.59 38.26 -13.47
N VAL A 546 5.48 38.05 -12.75
CA VAL A 546 5.06 38.97 -11.69
C VAL A 546 6.22 39.09 -10.70
N PRO A 547 6.84 40.28 -10.52
CA PRO A 547 8.21 40.35 -10.01
C PRO A 547 8.29 39.92 -8.54
N SER A 548 8.99 38.80 -8.29
CA SER A 548 10.10 38.83 -7.33
C SER A 548 11.35 39.22 -8.14
N ALA A 549 11.83 40.45 -7.94
CA ALA A 549 12.90 41.08 -8.72
C ALA A 549 14.09 40.14 -8.99
N SER A 550 14.37 39.96 -10.27
CA SER A 550 15.47 39.18 -10.82
C SER A 550 16.83 39.73 -10.38
N PHE A 551 17.63 38.90 -9.71
CA PHE A 551 19.09 39.01 -9.74
C PHE A 551 19.65 37.94 -10.65
N ALA A 552 20.32 38.38 -11.72
CA ALA A 552 21.08 37.52 -12.62
C ALA A 552 22.19 36.79 -11.85
N ILE A 553 22.30 35.49 -12.08
CA ILE A 553 23.41 34.65 -11.58
C ILE A 553 24.59 34.85 -12.54
N PRO A 554 25.79 35.30 -12.09
CA PRO A 554 26.98 35.23 -12.91
C PRO A 554 27.43 33.76 -13.00
N SER A 555 27.58 33.28 -14.23
CA SER A 555 28.18 31.98 -14.56
C SER A 555 29.61 31.90 -14.03
N THR A 556 29.90 30.96 -13.14
CA THR A 556 31.27 30.56 -12.80
C THR A 556 31.75 29.52 -13.81
N SER A 557 32.63 29.96 -14.71
CA SER A 557 33.44 29.09 -15.55
C SER A 557 34.39 28.25 -14.69
N GLY A 558 34.15 26.94 -14.60
CA GLY A 558 35.12 25.95 -14.11
C GLY A 558 35.87 25.28 -15.27
N PRO A 559 37.18 24.99 -15.13
CA PRO A 559 38.05 24.67 -16.27
C PRO A 559 37.84 23.25 -16.81
N ALA A 560 38.00 23.14 -18.13
CA ALA A 560 38.02 21.88 -18.86
C ALA A 560 39.17 20.97 -18.38
N ALA A 561 38.86 19.70 -18.12
CA ALA A 561 39.87 18.66 -17.88
C ALA A 561 39.48 17.34 -18.58
N GLY A 562 39.62 17.32 -19.90
CA GLY A 562 39.63 16.10 -20.70
C GLY A 562 41.07 15.57 -20.85
N GLY A 563 41.56 14.80 -19.87
CA GLY A 563 42.87 14.15 -19.92
C GLY A 563 42.81 12.68 -20.36
N PRO A 564 43.79 12.14 -21.12
CA PRO A 564 43.80 10.75 -21.61
C PRO A 564 43.80 9.69 -20.48
N ALA A 565 44.27 10.04 -19.28
CA ALA A 565 44.22 9.17 -18.10
C ALA A 565 42.78 8.93 -17.58
N ALA A 566 41.85 9.86 -17.81
CA ALA A 566 40.44 9.71 -17.41
C ALA A 566 39.69 8.63 -18.22
N ARG A 567 40.18 8.30 -19.43
CA ARG A 567 39.58 7.27 -20.29
C ARG A 567 39.94 5.85 -19.86
N MET A 568 41.06 5.64 -19.18
CA MET A 568 41.45 4.33 -18.64
C MET A 568 40.77 4.04 -17.30
N TRP A 569 40.58 5.07 -16.46
CA TRP A 569 39.84 4.97 -15.20
C TRP A 569 38.31 4.85 -15.36
N ASN A 570 37.75 5.38 -16.46
CA ASN A 570 36.32 5.21 -16.77
C ASN A 570 35.91 3.78 -17.15
N ARG A 571 36.85 2.92 -17.61
CA ARG A 571 36.56 1.49 -17.86
C ARG A 571 36.59 0.63 -16.60
N VAL A 572 37.24 1.11 -15.53
CA VAL A 572 37.20 0.46 -14.21
C VAL A 572 35.98 0.97 -13.40
N ARG A 573 35.55 2.23 -13.59
CA ARG A 573 34.37 2.83 -12.94
C ARG A 573 33.01 2.30 -13.41
N THR A 574 32.89 1.76 -14.62
CA THR A 574 31.67 1.07 -15.06
C THR A 574 31.36 -0.20 -14.26
N ARG A 575 32.33 -0.77 -13.53
CA ARG A 575 32.09 -1.92 -12.62
C ARG A 575 31.73 -1.55 -11.19
N ALA A 576 31.88 -0.28 -10.79
CA ALA A 576 31.57 0.19 -9.44
C ALA A 576 30.14 0.77 -9.29
N ARG A 577 29.38 0.85 -10.40
CA ARG A 577 27.99 1.34 -10.46
C ARG A 577 26.93 0.31 -9.98
N GLU A 578 27.32 -0.87 -9.53
CA GLU A 578 26.40 -1.98 -9.25
C GLU A 578 26.59 -2.54 -7.83
N ALA A 579 25.73 -2.20 -6.85
CA ALA A 579 25.37 -3.07 -5.70
C ALA A 579 24.46 -2.43 -4.60
N GLY A 580 23.55 -1.52 -4.91
CA GLY A 580 22.49 -1.12 -3.95
C GLY A 580 21.33 -2.12 -3.93
N TRP A 581 20.70 -2.29 -5.10
CA TRP A 581 19.51 -3.13 -5.26
C TRP A 581 19.72 -4.62 -4.96
N PRO A 582 20.86 -5.29 -5.28
CA PRO A 582 21.00 -6.70 -4.95
C PRO A 582 21.10 -6.90 -3.43
N ARG A 583 21.69 -5.96 -2.68
CA ARG A 583 21.72 -6.03 -1.20
C ARG A 583 20.32 -5.91 -0.63
N ALA A 584 19.52 -4.98 -1.13
CA ALA A 584 18.13 -4.82 -0.72
C ALA A 584 17.30 -6.07 -1.04
N VAL A 585 17.43 -6.63 -2.25
CA VAL A 585 16.75 -7.87 -2.65
C VAL A 585 17.20 -9.05 -1.78
N PHE A 586 18.50 -9.21 -1.54
CA PHE A 586 19.04 -10.28 -0.70
C PHE A 586 18.47 -10.24 0.72
N TRP A 587 18.60 -9.10 1.41
CA TRP A 587 18.14 -8.97 2.80
C TRP A 587 16.62 -9.01 2.93
N SER A 588 15.88 -8.46 1.97
CA SER A 588 14.42 -8.57 1.94
C SER A 588 13.98 -10.02 1.77
N ALA A 589 14.61 -10.76 0.85
CA ALA A 589 14.32 -12.18 0.66
C ALA A 589 14.67 -13.01 1.91
N VAL A 590 15.80 -12.73 2.57
CA VAL A 590 16.20 -13.40 3.82
C VAL A 590 15.19 -13.13 4.94
N VAL A 591 14.76 -11.89 5.15
CA VAL A 591 13.78 -11.54 6.19
C VAL A 591 12.43 -12.20 5.90
N LEU A 592 11.96 -12.16 4.65
CA LEU A 592 10.69 -12.78 4.25
C LEU A 592 10.74 -14.32 4.32
N LEU A 593 11.91 -14.94 4.12
CA LEU A 593 12.11 -16.37 4.38
C LEU A 593 12.15 -16.67 5.87
N ALA A 594 12.80 -15.86 6.68
CA ALA A 594 12.88 -16.08 8.13
C ALA A 594 11.50 -15.93 8.80
N TYR A 595 10.62 -15.08 8.27
CA TYR A 595 9.35 -14.77 8.91
C TYR A 595 8.41 -15.99 9.11
N PRO A 596 7.92 -16.71 8.08
CA PRO A 596 6.94 -17.78 8.26
C PRO A 596 7.53 -19.05 8.90
N TYR A 597 8.87 -19.17 8.93
CA TYR A 597 9.57 -20.35 9.47
C TYR A 597 10.21 -20.11 10.84
N VAL A 598 10.42 -18.87 11.27
CA VAL A 598 11.04 -18.55 12.57
C VAL A 598 10.21 -17.54 13.35
N ALA A 599 10.00 -16.35 12.78
CA ALA A 599 9.34 -15.27 13.51
C ALA A 599 7.88 -15.60 13.86
N TYR A 600 7.09 -16.07 12.90
CA TYR A 600 5.68 -16.40 13.12
C TYR A 600 5.45 -17.50 14.17
N PRO A 601 6.13 -18.66 14.14
CA PRO A 601 6.03 -19.67 15.20
C PRO A 601 6.35 -19.12 16.59
N LEU A 602 7.38 -18.28 16.71
CA LEU A 602 7.75 -17.64 17.98
C LEU A 602 6.67 -16.66 18.44
N LEU A 603 6.12 -15.87 17.52
CA LEU A 603 5.04 -14.92 17.81
C LEU A 603 3.76 -15.64 18.26
N ILE A 604 3.35 -16.72 17.59
CA ILE A 604 2.14 -17.45 17.97
C ILE A 604 2.36 -18.25 19.27
N TRP A 605 3.56 -18.78 19.51
CA TRP A 605 3.92 -19.39 20.80
C TRP A 605 3.85 -18.37 21.93
N ALA A 606 4.47 -17.20 21.76
CA ALA A 606 4.43 -16.12 22.74
C ALA A 606 3.01 -15.63 22.98
N TRP A 607 2.20 -15.48 21.92
CA TRP A 607 0.80 -15.09 22.05
C TRP A 607 -0.01 -16.18 22.78
N ALA A 608 0.19 -17.45 22.46
CA ALA A 608 -0.44 -18.57 23.17
C ALA A 608 -0.07 -18.58 24.67
N ALA A 609 1.14 -18.16 25.02
CA ALA A 609 1.58 -18.06 26.41
C ALA A 609 0.97 -16.85 27.15
N VAL A 610 0.85 -15.70 26.48
CA VAL A 610 0.38 -14.45 27.12
C VAL A 610 -1.16 -14.37 27.18
N ARG A 611 -1.88 -14.89 26.19
CA ARG A 611 -3.35 -14.81 26.10
C ARG A 611 -3.99 -16.12 25.62
N PRO A 612 -3.89 -17.22 26.38
CA PRO A 612 -4.54 -18.48 26.02
C PRO A 612 -6.08 -18.37 26.10
N ARG A 613 -6.78 -19.06 25.20
CA ARG A 613 -8.25 -19.17 25.19
C ARG A 613 -8.70 -20.63 25.24
N PRO A 614 -8.61 -21.29 26.40
CA PRO A 614 -9.03 -22.68 26.53
C PRO A 614 -10.54 -22.83 26.25
N PRO A 615 -10.97 -23.87 25.52
CA PRO A 615 -12.39 -24.17 25.34
C PRO A 615 -13.00 -24.80 26.60
N ARG A 616 -14.33 -24.74 26.70
CA ARG A 616 -15.08 -25.62 27.59
C ARG A 616 -15.06 -27.04 27.04
N MET A 617 -14.91 -28.02 27.93
CA MET A 617 -14.79 -29.45 27.60
C MET A 617 -15.90 -30.24 28.31
N GLY A 618 -16.15 -31.46 27.84
CA GLY A 618 -17.05 -32.43 28.48
C GLY A 618 -18.40 -32.63 27.78
N ALA A 619 -18.56 -32.20 26.53
CA ALA A 619 -19.77 -32.48 25.77
C ALA A 619 -19.81 -33.93 25.25
N GLU A 620 -21.02 -34.49 25.20
CA GLU A 620 -21.32 -35.80 24.60
C GLU A 620 -22.53 -35.70 23.64
N PRO A 621 -22.43 -34.91 22.54
CA PRO A 621 -23.53 -34.75 21.58
C PRO A 621 -23.79 -36.05 20.79
N SER A 622 -24.90 -36.12 20.06
CA SER A 622 -25.07 -37.13 19.01
C SER A 622 -24.06 -36.91 17.87
N VAL A 623 -23.42 -37.98 17.38
CA VAL A 623 -22.34 -37.95 16.39
C VAL A 623 -22.65 -38.87 15.23
N THR A 624 -22.63 -38.32 14.02
CA THR A 624 -22.59 -39.13 12.78
C THR A 624 -21.16 -39.17 12.24
N VAL A 625 -20.59 -40.36 12.10
CA VAL A 625 -19.29 -40.57 11.45
C VAL A 625 -19.51 -40.81 9.95
N VAL A 626 -19.06 -39.87 9.12
CA VAL A 626 -19.14 -39.98 7.66
C VAL A 626 -17.81 -40.48 7.11
N ILE A 627 -17.87 -41.58 6.37
CA ILE A 627 -16.73 -42.20 5.69
C ILE A 627 -17.01 -42.22 4.19
N VAL A 628 -16.20 -41.52 3.40
CA VAL A 628 -16.28 -41.58 1.94
C VAL A 628 -15.27 -42.59 1.42
N ALA A 629 -15.72 -43.57 0.63
CA ALA A 629 -14.92 -44.68 0.14
C ALA A 629 -15.02 -44.82 -1.38
N HIS A 630 -13.92 -45.24 -2.02
CA HIS A 630 -13.90 -45.62 -3.43
C HIS A 630 -12.86 -46.72 -3.60
N ASP A 631 -13.28 -47.90 -4.01
CA ASP A 631 -12.45 -49.10 -4.16
C ASP A 631 -11.57 -49.45 -2.94
N GLU A 632 -12.20 -49.57 -1.76
CA GLU A 632 -11.57 -49.83 -0.45
C GLU A 632 -12.03 -51.16 0.18
N GLU A 633 -12.39 -52.18 -0.62
CA GLU A 633 -12.93 -53.47 -0.12
C GLU A 633 -12.04 -54.18 0.91
N GLU A 634 -10.73 -53.96 0.84
CA GLU A 634 -9.73 -54.56 1.74
C GLU A 634 -9.72 -53.92 3.14
N ARG A 635 -10.13 -52.66 3.27
CA ARG A 635 -9.95 -51.86 4.50
C ARG A 635 -11.26 -51.45 5.14
N VAL A 636 -12.34 -51.43 4.37
CA VAL A 636 -13.64 -50.88 4.79
C VAL A 636 -14.22 -51.58 6.02
N GLN A 637 -14.05 -52.91 6.15
CA GLN A 637 -14.57 -53.67 7.29
C GLN A 637 -13.85 -53.31 8.58
N GLU A 638 -12.51 -53.41 8.59
CA GLU A 638 -11.70 -53.05 9.76
C GLU A 638 -11.94 -51.58 10.17
N ARG A 639 -12.14 -50.70 9.19
CA ARG A 639 -12.45 -49.30 9.47
C ARG A 639 -13.79 -49.15 10.18
N ILE A 640 -14.85 -49.80 9.70
CA ILE A 640 -16.17 -49.76 10.33
C ILE A 640 -16.07 -50.31 11.76
N ASP A 641 -15.41 -51.45 11.94
CA ASP A 641 -15.20 -52.05 13.26
C ASP A 641 -14.44 -51.11 14.20
N ASN A 642 -13.42 -50.41 13.71
CA ASN A 642 -12.67 -49.43 14.50
C ASN A 642 -13.52 -48.23 14.95
N VAL A 643 -14.43 -47.76 14.10
CA VAL A 643 -15.36 -46.66 14.44
C VAL A 643 -16.44 -47.15 15.41
N LEU A 644 -16.97 -48.36 15.19
CA LEU A 644 -17.92 -48.97 16.10
C LEU A 644 -17.27 -49.30 17.45
N ALA A 645 -15.97 -49.54 17.53
CA ALA A 645 -15.27 -49.84 18.79
C ALA A 645 -14.89 -48.58 19.62
N GLN A 646 -15.30 -47.38 19.21
CA GLN A 646 -15.00 -46.16 19.95
C GLN A 646 -15.70 -46.15 21.31
N ASP A 647 -15.01 -45.66 22.34
CA ASP A 647 -15.57 -45.42 23.67
C ASP A 647 -16.50 -44.19 23.62
N TYR A 648 -17.73 -44.44 23.16
CA TYR A 648 -18.79 -43.45 23.06
C TYR A 648 -20.17 -44.11 23.18
N PRO A 649 -21.20 -43.45 23.74
CA PRO A 649 -22.54 -44.03 23.87
C PRO A 649 -23.13 -44.49 22.52
N ARG A 650 -23.60 -45.74 22.47
CA ARG A 650 -24.08 -46.40 21.25
C ARG A 650 -25.32 -45.75 20.65
N ASP A 651 -26.21 -45.24 21.50
CA ASP A 651 -27.42 -44.51 21.14
C ASP A 651 -27.12 -43.10 20.57
N ARG A 652 -25.87 -42.64 20.67
CA ARG A 652 -25.40 -41.33 20.22
C ARG A 652 -24.34 -41.40 19.12
N LEU A 653 -24.06 -42.58 18.58
CA LEU A 653 -23.07 -42.77 17.51
C LEU A 653 -23.71 -43.52 16.34
N ASP A 654 -23.78 -42.88 15.18
CA ASP A 654 -24.19 -43.50 13.92
C ASP A 654 -23.09 -43.36 12.85
N VAL A 655 -23.06 -44.29 11.89
CA VAL A 655 -22.04 -44.33 10.83
C VAL A 655 -22.71 -44.26 9.48
N VAL A 656 -22.29 -43.31 8.64
CA VAL A 656 -22.70 -43.20 7.24
C VAL A 656 -21.50 -43.49 6.35
N LEU A 657 -21.53 -44.63 5.67
CA LEU A 657 -20.53 -44.98 4.66
C LEU A 657 -21.06 -44.62 3.27
N ALA A 658 -20.33 -43.76 2.57
CA ALA A 658 -20.67 -43.25 1.25
C ALA A 658 -19.69 -43.79 0.20
N SER A 659 -20.13 -44.75 -0.61
CA SER A 659 -19.35 -45.39 -1.69
C SER A 659 -19.50 -44.62 -3.00
N ASP A 660 -18.43 -43.97 -3.44
CA ASP A 660 -18.37 -43.02 -4.56
C ASP A 660 -17.98 -43.70 -5.88
N GLY A 661 -18.91 -44.40 -6.51
CA GLY A 661 -18.65 -45.08 -7.78
C GLY A 661 -17.63 -46.22 -7.66
N SER A 662 -17.65 -46.97 -6.55
CA SER A 662 -16.80 -48.15 -6.39
C SER A 662 -17.16 -49.24 -7.42
N ALA A 663 -16.15 -49.86 -8.02
CA ALA A 663 -16.29 -51.02 -8.91
C ALA A 663 -16.06 -52.36 -8.18
N ASP A 664 -15.48 -52.32 -6.98
CA ASP A 664 -15.20 -53.49 -6.14
C ASP A 664 -16.32 -53.80 -5.12
N ARG A 665 -16.06 -54.71 -4.17
CA ARG A 665 -17.07 -55.12 -3.16
C ARG A 665 -17.14 -54.17 -1.95
N THR A 666 -16.66 -52.92 -2.04
CA THR A 666 -16.68 -51.96 -0.92
C THR A 666 -18.07 -51.78 -0.32
N ALA A 667 -19.07 -51.47 -1.16
CA ALA A 667 -20.44 -51.21 -0.69
C ALA A 667 -21.10 -52.47 -0.12
N GLU A 668 -20.86 -53.63 -0.73
CA GLU A 668 -21.36 -54.92 -0.26
C GLU A 668 -20.81 -55.25 1.14
N ARG A 669 -19.49 -55.15 1.31
CA ARG A 669 -18.81 -55.42 2.59
C ARG A 669 -19.24 -54.46 3.71
N ALA A 670 -19.53 -53.20 3.36
CA ALA A 670 -20.06 -52.24 4.31
C ALA A 670 -21.51 -52.58 4.73
N ARG A 671 -22.37 -53.00 3.79
CA ARG A 671 -23.78 -53.35 4.07
C ARG A 671 -23.93 -54.54 5.01
N ALA A 672 -22.94 -55.43 5.06
CA ALA A 672 -22.88 -56.51 6.05
C ALA A 672 -22.96 -56.01 7.51
N HIS A 673 -22.64 -54.73 7.76
CA HIS A 673 -22.71 -54.09 9.07
C HIS A 673 -24.01 -53.29 9.31
N GLY A 674 -25.01 -53.40 8.43
CA GLY A 674 -26.25 -52.61 8.52
C GLY A 674 -27.03 -52.79 9.82
N GLY A 675 -26.95 -53.98 10.44
CA GLY A 675 -27.56 -54.25 11.75
C GLY A 675 -26.86 -53.60 12.95
N ALA A 676 -25.68 -53.00 12.75
CA ALA A 676 -24.85 -52.39 13.80
C ALA A 676 -24.88 -50.84 13.78
N GLY A 677 -25.88 -50.23 13.11
CA GLY A 677 -26.02 -48.78 13.03
C GLY A 677 -25.22 -48.12 11.89
N VAL A 678 -24.93 -48.88 10.83
CA VAL A 678 -24.19 -48.41 9.64
C VAL A 678 -25.16 -48.21 8.47
N GLU A 679 -25.31 -46.98 8.00
CA GLU A 679 -26.04 -46.64 6.79
C GLU A 679 -25.07 -46.59 5.60
N VAL A 680 -25.35 -47.36 4.54
CA VAL A 680 -24.54 -47.37 3.32
C VAL A 680 -25.26 -46.64 2.19
N ARG A 681 -24.60 -45.63 1.64
CA ARG A 681 -25.05 -44.86 0.48
C ARG A 681 -24.10 -45.13 -0.68
N SER A 682 -24.65 -45.61 -1.79
CA SER A 682 -23.87 -45.92 -2.99
C SER A 682 -24.22 -44.94 -4.10
N PHE A 683 -23.20 -44.50 -4.83
CA PHE A 683 -23.33 -43.65 -6.00
C PHE A 683 -22.78 -44.38 -7.21
N ASP A 684 -23.49 -44.33 -8.34
CA ASP A 684 -23.10 -45.06 -9.56
C ASP A 684 -21.93 -44.42 -10.30
N GLN A 685 -21.70 -43.13 -10.07
CA GLN A 685 -20.62 -42.37 -10.70
C GLN A 685 -19.65 -41.85 -9.66
N ARG A 686 -18.36 -41.91 -10.00
CA ARG A 686 -17.28 -41.36 -9.19
C ARG A 686 -17.24 -39.84 -9.31
N ARG A 687 -17.73 -39.13 -8.29
CA ARG A 687 -17.90 -37.67 -8.30
C ARG A 687 -16.92 -36.93 -7.38
N GLY A 688 -16.14 -37.65 -6.58
CA GLY A 688 -15.17 -37.11 -5.65
C GLY A 688 -15.76 -36.76 -4.28
N LYS A 689 -14.89 -36.75 -3.26
CA LYS A 689 -15.24 -36.53 -1.85
C LYS A 689 -16.12 -35.28 -1.61
N PRO A 690 -15.83 -34.08 -2.16
CA PRO A 690 -16.68 -32.90 -1.92
C PRO A 690 -18.14 -33.10 -2.36
N SER A 691 -18.35 -33.70 -3.54
CA SER A 691 -19.69 -33.98 -4.07
C SER A 691 -20.45 -34.95 -3.17
N VAL A 692 -19.78 -35.99 -2.68
CA VAL A 692 -20.37 -36.98 -1.79
C VAL A 692 -20.70 -36.37 -0.42
N LEU A 693 -19.81 -35.55 0.14
CA LEU A 693 -20.06 -34.85 1.41
C LEU A 693 -21.30 -33.95 1.31
N ASN A 694 -21.51 -33.27 0.16
CA ASN A 694 -22.69 -32.45 -0.06
C ASN A 694 -24.00 -33.24 0.02
N ASP A 695 -23.99 -34.51 -0.40
CA ASP A 695 -25.18 -35.35 -0.39
C ASP A 695 -25.44 -35.95 0.99
N VAL A 696 -24.39 -36.32 1.73
CA VAL A 696 -24.54 -37.12 2.96
C VAL A 696 -24.52 -36.30 4.25
N VAL A 697 -23.75 -35.20 4.33
CA VAL A 697 -23.64 -34.40 5.56
C VAL A 697 -24.97 -33.73 5.95
N PRO A 698 -25.77 -33.14 5.02
CA PRO A 698 -27.06 -32.56 5.39
C PRO A 698 -28.07 -33.57 5.95
N GLN A 699 -27.89 -34.85 5.62
CA GLN A 699 -28.79 -35.94 6.01
C GLN A 699 -28.30 -36.70 7.25
N ALA A 700 -27.12 -36.34 7.78
CA ALA A 700 -26.61 -36.88 9.03
C ALA A 700 -27.56 -36.56 10.20
N ARG A 701 -27.67 -37.50 11.15
CA ARG A 701 -28.60 -37.38 12.29
C ARG A 701 -27.95 -36.70 13.49
N GLY A 702 -26.65 -36.84 13.64
CA GLY A 702 -25.87 -36.26 14.73
C GLY A 702 -25.88 -34.73 14.71
N GLU A 703 -25.85 -34.15 15.90
CA GLU A 703 -25.54 -32.72 16.09
C GLU A 703 -24.13 -32.38 15.58
N VAL A 704 -23.21 -33.32 15.74
CA VAL A 704 -21.82 -33.24 15.26
C VAL A 704 -21.59 -34.28 14.17
N VAL A 705 -20.89 -33.87 13.11
CA VAL A 705 -20.46 -34.77 12.03
C VAL A 705 -18.96 -34.92 12.09
N LEU A 706 -18.49 -36.17 12.21
CA LEU A 706 -17.08 -36.52 12.14
C LEU A 706 -16.75 -36.98 10.73
N LEU A 707 -15.83 -36.28 10.08
CA LEU A 707 -15.36 -36.58 8.73
C LEU A 707 -14.08 -37.42 8.81
N ALA A 708 -14.16 -38.65 8.29
CA ALA A 708 -13.06 -39.62 8.31
C ALA A 708 -12.78 -40.23 6.93
N ASP A 709 -11.57 -40.74 6.75
CA ASP A 709 -11.16 -41.58 5.61
C ASP A 709 -11.24 -43.07 6.01
N VAL A 710 -11.23 -43.95 5.02
CA VAL A 710 -11.18 -45.42 5.24
C VAL A 710 -9.81 -45.86 5.75
N ARG A 711 -8.75 -45.12 5.42
CA ARG A 711 -7.37 -45.58 5.63
C ARG A 711 -6.87 -45.48 7.06
N GLN A 712 -7.36 -44.52 7.85
CA GLN A 712 -6.82 -44.28 9.18
C GLN A 712 -7.50 -45.14 10.25
N ARG A 713 -6.77 -45.42 11.32
CA ARG A 713 -7.27 -46.11 12.51
C ARG A 713 -7.31 -45.16 13.70
N PHE A 714 -8.42 -45.09 14.41
CA PHE A 714 -8.59 -44.21 15.57
C PHE A 714 -8.26 -44.96 16.87
N ASP A 715 -7.66 -44.26 17.84
CA ASP A 715 -7.58 -44.74 19.21
C ASP A 715 -8.98 -44.82 19.83
N ALA A 716 -9.17 -45.68 20.84
CA ALA A 716 -10.50 -45.96 21.41
C ALA A 716 -11.24 -44.71 21.93
N GLY A 717 -10.52 -43.74 22.51
CA GLY A 717 -11.10 -42.51 23.07
C GLY A 717 -11.20 -41.34 22.09
N THR A 718 -10.93 -41.56 20.80
CA THR A 718 -10.73 -40.48 19.83
C THR A 718 -11.99 -39.66 19.56
N VAL A 719 -13.12 -40.32 19.35
CA VAL A 719 -14.42 -39.64 19.14
C VAL A 719 -14.77 -38.78 20.35
N ARG A 720 -14.69 -39.36 21.56
CA ARG A 720 -14.96 -38.66 22.82
C ARG A 720 -14.05 -37.44 23.00
N ALA A 721 -12.75 -37.57 22.73
CA ALA A 721 -11.80 -36.47 22.82
C ALA A 721 -12.14 -35.32 21.86
N LEU A 722 -12.42 -35.62 20.58
CA LEU A 722 -12.82 -34.60 19.59
C LEU A 722 -14.05 -33.84 20.03
N VAL A 723 -15.10 -34.56 20.43
CA VAL A 723 -16.41 -33.94 20.62
C VAL A 723 -16.54 -33.22 21.95
N SER A 724 -15.67 -33.53 22.91
CA SER A 724 -15.57 -32.87 24.21
C SER A 724 -15.52 -31.34 24.09
N CYS A 725 -14.80 -30.81 23.10
CA CYS A 725 -14.67 -29.36 22.85
C CYS A 725 -15.96 -28.65 22.45
N PHE A 726 -16.98 -29.37 21.96
CA PHE A 726 -18.27 -28.76 21.56
C PHE A 726 -19.13 -28.35 22.77
N ALA A 727 -18.67 -28.58 24.00
CA ALA A 727 -19.26 -27.97 25.19
C ALA A 727 -19.15 -26.44 25.16
N ASP A 728 -18.17 -25.90 24.45
CA ASP A 728 -18.14 -24.48 24.11
C ASP A 728 -19.04 -24.22 22.88
N PRO A 729 -20.13 -23.45 23.00
CA PRO A 729 -21.01 -23.13 21.87
C PRO A 729 -20.28 -22.35 20.76
N ARG A 730 -19.16 -21.70 21.08
CA ARG A 730 -18.34 -20.96 20.10
C ARG A 730 -17.45 -21.88 19.26
N VAL A 731 -17.29 -23.15 19.61
CA VAL A 731 -16.51 -24.11 18.83
C VAL A 731 -17.39 -24.70 17.74
N GLY A 732 -16.96 -24.53 16.49
CA GLY A 732 -17.68 -25.02 15.31
C GLY A 732 -16.99 -26.21 14.65
N ALA A 733 -15.67 -26.38 14.85
CA ALA A 733 -14.93 -27.55 14.38
C ALA A 733 -13.74 -27.91 15.29
N VAL A 734 -13.32 -29.17 15.23
CA VAL A 734 -12.18 -29.70 15.99
C VAL A 734 -11.41 -30.68 15.11
N SER A 735 -10.11 -30.44 14.94
CA SER A 735 -9.18 -31.32 14.26
C SER A 735 -8.48 -32.23 15.28
N GLY A 736 -8.33 -33.51 14.94
CA GLY A 736 -7.51 -34.45 15.71
C GLY A 736 -6.05 -34.45 15.28
N GLU A 737 -5.26 -35.26 15.97
CA GLU A 737 -3.85 -35.51 15.69
C GLU A 737 -3.66 -36.72 14.76
N LEU A 738 -2.90 -36.52 13.67
CA LEU A 738 -2.45 -37.61 12.81
C LEU A 738 -1.05 -38.07 13.21
N VAL A 739 -0.92 -39.36 13.50
CA VAL A 739 0.34 -40.05 13.85
C VAL A 739 0.67 -41.04 12.74
N LEU A 740 1.85 -40.88 12.13
CA LEU A 740 2.32 -41.78 11.08
C LEU A 740 3.07 -42.96 11.71
N THR A 741 2.56 -44.17 11.55
CA THR A 741 3.19 -45.41 12.03
C THR A 741 4.00 -46.04 10.90
N SER A 742 5.20 -46.56 11.18
CA SER A 742 5.97 -47.31 10.19
C SER A 742 5.84 -48.81 10.45
N PRO A 743 5.72 -49.65 9.40
CA PRO A 743 5.94 -51.08 9.54
C PRO A 743 7.40 -51.31 9.98
N SER A 744 7.58 -52.18 10.96
CA SER A 744 8.81 -52.72 11.53
C SER A 744 10.16 -52.39 10.84
N GLY A 745 11.10 -51.78 11.59
CA GLY A 745 12.55 -52.01 11.41
C GLY A 745 13.41 -51.06 10.54
N GLY A 746 12.87 -50.00 9.94
CA GLY A 746 13.65 -49.10 9.05
C GLY A 746 13.94 -47.70 9.60
N HIS A 747 15.03 -47.48 10.34
CA HIS A 747 15.46 -46.16 10.85
C HIS A 747 16.23 -45.30 9.81
N GLY A 748 15.67 -45.11 8.60
CA GLY A 748 16.40 -44.48 7.49
C GLY A 748 15.91 -43.09 7.04
N VAL A 749 14.60 -42.83 7.07
CA VAL A 749 13.97 -41.63 6.45
C VAL A 749 13.44 -40.63 7.51
N ARG A 750 13.59 -40.94 8.81
CA ARG A 750 12.76 -40.39 9.89
C ARG A 750 13.09 -38.97 10.36
N ASP A 751 14.36 -38.58 10.52
CA ASP A 751 14.64 -37.47 11.46
C ASP A 751 14.27 -36.06 10.95
N GLY A 752 14.37 -35.77 9.64
CA GLY A 752 14.07 -34.44 9.09
C GLY A 752 12.57 -34.18 8.82
N VAL A 753 11.85 -35.20 8.35
CA VAL A 753 10.40 -35.12 8.08
C VAL A 753 9.61 -35.15 9.39
N ASP A 754 10.06 -35.95 10.37
CA ASP A 754 9.46 -35.98 11.71
C ASP A 754 9.67 -34.64 12.44
N LEU A 755 10.85 -34.02 12.32
CA LEU A 755 11.11 -32.68 12.86
C LEU A 755 10.18 -31.61 12.24
N TYR A 756 10.02 -31.60 10.91
CA TYR A 756 9.08 -30.71 10.22
C TYR A 756 7.64 -30.94 10.68
N TRP A 757 7.23 -32.20 10.86
CA TRP A 757 5.86 -32.53 11.30
C TRP A 757 5.60 -32.13 12.75
N ARG A 758 6.54 -32.35 13.66
CA ARG A 758 6.48 -31.85 15.05
C ARG A 758 6.37 -30.32 15.09
N TYR A 759 7.13 -29.65 14.23
CA TYR A 759 7.11 -28.21 14.08
C TYR A 759 5.74 -27.70 13.57
N GLU A 760 5.17 -28.31 12.52
CA GLU A 760 3.82 -27.96 12.01
C GLU A 760 2.72 -28.20 13.06
N LYS A 761 2.82 -29.31 13.81
CA LYS A 761 1.89 -29.62 14.91
C LYS A 761 1.95 -28.58 16.02
N ALA A 762 3.16 -28.16 16.41
CA ALA A 762 3.33 -27.14 17.44
C ALA A 762 2.66 -25.82 17.04
N ILE A 763 2.84 -25.38 15.79
CA ILE A 763 2.18 -24.16 15.29
C ILE A 763 0.66 -24.30 15.38
N ARG A 764 0.08 -25.40 14.87
CA ARG A 764 -1.37 -25.62 14.94
C ARG A 764 -1.89 -25.65 16.38
N ARG A 765 -1.15 -26.26 17.31
CA ARG A 765 -1.50 -26.25 18.73
C ARG A 765 -1.55 -24.82 19.28
N HIS A 766 -0.54 -24.01 19.01
CA HIS A 766 -0.51 -22.61 19.47
C HIS A 766 -1.59 -21.75 18.81
N GLU A 767 -1.84 -21.93 17.51
CA GLU A 767 -2.95 -21.26 16.80
C GLU A 767 -4.31 -21.58 17.44
N SER A 768 -4.56 -22.86 17.75
CA SER A 768 -5.77 -23.31 18.45
C SER A 768 -5.92 -22.69 19.83
N VAL A 769 -4.82 -22.54 20.57
CA VAL A 769 -4.82 -21.93 21.91
C VAL A 769 -5.13 -20.44 21.83
N VAL A 770 -4.58 -19.74 20.83
CA VAL A 770 -4.79 -18.29 20.63
C VAL A 770 -6.22 -18.01 20.16
N ASP A 771 -6.67 -18.69 19.12
CA ASP A 771 -8.03 -18.54 18.60
C ASP A 771 -8.48 -19.79 17.85
N SER A 772 -7.87 -20.09 16.71
CA SER A 772 -8.23 -21.21 15.85
C SER A 772 -7.12 -21.59 14.88
N THR A 773 -7.11 -22.85 14.45
CA THR A 773 -6.22 -23.31 13.36
C THR A 773 -6.78 -22.91 12.00
N VAL A 774 -5.89 -22.71 11.02
CA VAL A 774 -6.25 -22.31 9.65
C VAL A 774 -6.89 -23.47 8.84
N GLY A 775 -6.90 -24.68 9.39
CA GLY A 775 -7.49 -25.85 8.74
C GLY A 775 -7.28 -27.12 9.57
N ALA A 776 -8.04 -28.15 9.24
CA ALA A 776 -7.97 -29.44 9.90
C ALA A 776 -6.94 -30.37 9.24
N THR A 777 -6.82 -31.58 9.75
CA THR A 777 -6.25 -32.71 9.01
C THR A 777 -7.40 -33.48 8.36
N GLY A 778 -7.37 -33.68 7.04
CA GLY A 778 -8.38 -34.48 6.35
C GLY A 778 -8.48 -35.95 6.80
N ALA A 779 -7.55 -36.42 7.64
CA ALA A 779 -7.60 -37.73 8.28
C ALA A 779 -8.64 -37.82 9.41
N ILE A 780 -8.83 -36.71 10.16
CA ILE A 780 -9.71 -36.71 11.33
C ILE A 780 -10.10 -35.28 11.76
N TYR A 781 -11.37 -34.95 11.58
CA TYR A 781 -11.96 -33.76 12.20
C TYR A 781 -13.48 -33.86 12.33
N ALA A 782 -14.03 -33.11 13.27
CA ALA A 782 -15.46 -33.01 13.53
C ALA A 782 -15.95 -31.58 13.37
N ILE A 783 -17.20 -31.42 12.93
CA ILE A 783 -17.88 -30.13 12.76
C ILE A 783 -19.28 -30.18 13.36
N ARG A 784 -19.83 -29.03 13.78
CA ARG A 784 -21.29 -28.96 13.99
C ARG A 784 -21.99 -29.11 12.65
N ARG A 785 -23.01 -29.97 12.59
CA ARG A 785 -23.72 -30.32 11.34
C ARG A 785 -24.33 -29.09 10.66
N ASP A 786 -24.94 -28.21 11.43
CA ASP A 786 -25.62 -26.98 10.99
C ASP A 786 -24.69 -25.91 10.40
N LEU A 787 -23.37 -26.04 10.64
CA LEU A 787 -22.35 -25.16 10.08
C LEU A 787 -21.77 -25.68 8.76
N PHE A 788 -22.15 -26.88 8.31
CA PHE A 788 -21.73 -27.39 7.01
C PHE A 788 -22.38 -26.58 5.87
N GLU A 789 -21.56 -26.19 4.90
CA GLU A 789 -22.00 -25.55 3.66
C GLU A 789 -21.57 -26.40 2.47
N PRO A 790 -22.44 -26.64 1.47
CA PRO A 790 -22.08 -27.36 0.27
C PRO A 790 -20.81 -26.81 -0.41
N LEU A 791 -19.93 -27.72 -0.80
CA LEU A 791 -18.65 -27.44 -1.43
C LEU A 791 -18.79 -27.44 -2.96
N PRO A 792 -18.06 -26.57 -3.67
CA PRO A 792 -17.85 -26.77 -5.10
C PRO A 792 -17.33 -28.20 -5.37
N PRO A 793 -17.87 -28.93 -6.37
CA PRO A 793 -17.51 -30.33 -6.64
C PRO A 793 -16.01 -30.55 -6.83
N ASP A 794 -15.30 -29.53 -7.31
CA ASP A 794 -13.89 -29.58 -7.62
C ASP A 794 -12.96 -29.02 -6.53
N THR A 795 -13.46 -28.92 -5.29
CA THR A 795 -12.69 -28.49 -4.12
C THR A 795 -11.56 -29.47 -3.80
N VAL A 796 -10.31 -29.00 -3.79
CA VAL A 796 -9.14 -29.84 -3.49
C VAL A 796 -8.88 -29.97 -1.99
N LEU A 797 -9.16 -28.91 -1.20
CA LEU A 797 -8.90 -28.84 0.24
C LEU A 797 -10.20 -28.68 1.04
N ASP A 798 -11.05 -29.71 1.05
CA ASP A 798 -12.27 -29.73 1.88
C ASP A 798 -11.95 -29.53 3.37
N ASP A 799 -10.84 -30.13 3.83
CA ASP A 799 -10.33 -30.06 5.20
C ASP A 799 -9.74 -28.71 5.60
N VAL A 800 -9.64 -27.76 4.66
CA VAL A 800 -9.25 -26.36 4.93
C VAL A 800 -10.43 -25.42 4.70
N LEU A 801 -11.20 -25.64 3.62
CA LEU A 801 -12.31 -24.78 3.26
C LEU A 801 -13.47 -24.86 4.27
N ILE A 802 -13.85 -26.07 4.73
CA ILE A 802 -14.92 -26.24 5.72
C ILE A 802 -14.56 -25.50 7.03
N PRO A 803 -13.38 -25.75 7.66
CA PRO A 803 -12.98 -25.01 8.84
C PRO A 803 -12.93 -23.48 8.66
N LEU A 804 -12.41 -22.98 7.53
CA LEU A 804 -12.36 -21.54 7.29
C LEU A 804 -13.76 -20.94 7.17
N ARG A 805 -14.71 -21.57 6.49
CA ARG A 805 -16.11 -21.10 6.44
C ARG A 805 -16.75 -21.04 7.83
N ILE A 806 -16.47 -22.04 8.68
CA ILE A 806 -16.92 -22.07 10.07
C ILE A 806 -16.36 -20.86 10.86
N VAL A 807 -15.08 -20.53 10.67
CA VAL A 807 -14.47 -19.31 11.23
C VAL A 807 -15.14 -18.04 10.70
N GLY A 808 -15.44 -18.00 9.39
CA GLY A 808 -16.16 -16.89 8.75
C GLY A 808 -17.54 -16.64 9.34
N ARG A 809 -18.18 -17.68 9.91
CA ARG A 809 -19.44 -17.57 10.67
C ARG A 809 -19.26 -17.20 12.15
N GLY A 810 -18.04 -16.87 12.57
CA GLY A 810 -17.72 -16.42 13.93
C GLY A 810 -17.31 -17.52 14.90
N TYR A 811 -17.35 -18.79 14.50
CA TYR A 811 -16.98 -19.92 15.35
C TYR A 811 -15.45 -20.14 15.42
N ARG A 812 -15.02 -21.04 16.30
CA ARG A 812 -13.63 -21.45 16.48
C ARG A 812 -13.38 -22.84 15.90
N VAL A 813 -12.16 -23.06 15.44
CA VAL A 813 -11.63 -24.33 14.95
C VAL A 813 -10.44 -24.74 15.82
N LEU A 814 -10.58 -25.84 16.56
CA LEU A 814 -9.57 -26.25 17.54
C LEU A 814 -8.74 -27.43 17.06
N PHE A 815 -7.61 -27.65 17.73
CA PHE A 815 -6.76 -28.83 17.59
C PHE A 815 -6.70 -29.57 18.93
N GLU A 816 -7.22 -30.80 18.96
CA GLU A 816 -7.26 -31.65 20.15
C GLU A 816 -6.23 -32.79 20.01
N PRO A 817 -5.06 -32.70 20.66
CA PRO A 817 -4.00 -33.69 20.51
C PRO A 817 -4.35 -35.07 21.10
N ARG A 818 -5.35 -35.17 21.99
CA ARG A 818 -5.80 -36.46 22.54
C ARG A 818 -6.67 -37.26 21.57
N ALA A 819 -7.16 -36.63 20.51
CA ALA A 819 -7.92 -37.29 19.46
C ALA A 819 -6.99 -37.83 18.38
N VAL A 820 -6.54 -39.08 18.50
CA VAL A 820 -5.45 -39.63 17.69
C VAL A 820 -5.96 -40.54 16.57
N ALA A 821 -5.52 -40.24 15.34
CA ALA A 821 -5.64 -41.12 14.18
C ALA A 821 -4.27 -41.59 13.72
N HIS A 822 -4.14 -42.89 13.50
CA HIS A 822 -2.95 -43.54 12.96
C HIS A 822 -3.08 -43.78 11.46
N ASP A 823 -1.99 -43.55 10.72
CA ASP A 823 -1.89 -43.86 9.30
C ASP A 823 -0.53 -44.49 8.99
N ALA A 824 -0.46 -45.39 8.02
CA ALA A 824 0.77 -46.05 7.65
C ALA A 824 1.65 -45.09 6.84
N ALA A 825 2.93 -44.96 7.21
CA ALA A 825 3.94 -44.27 6.43
C ALA A 825 4.37 -45.10 5.19
N ALA A 826 3.41 -45.53 4.37
CA ALA A 826 3.65 -46.35 3.20
C ALA A 826 3.55 -45.49 1.93
N PHE A 827 4.53 -44.61 1.72
CA PHE A 827 4.63 -43.88 0.46
C PHE A 827 6.07 -43.88 -0.05
N GLY A 828 6.26 -44.34 -1.28
CA GLY A 828 7.45 -43.99 -2.04
C GLY A 828 7.56 -42.48 -2.19
N SER A 829 8.77 -41.94 -2.25
CA SER A 829 9.05 -40.49 -2.34
C SER A 829 8.25 -39.78 -3.44
N ARG A 830 7.96 -40.48 -4.55
CA ARG A 830 7.17 -39.98 -5.68
C ARG A 830 5.67 -39.79 -5.34
N GLN A 831 5.07 -40.69 -4.57
CA GLN A 831 3.64 -40.59 -4.21
C GLN A 831 3.41 -39.48 -3.18
N GLU A 832 4.28 -39.38 -2.16
CA GLU A 832 4.20 -38.30 -1.17
C GLU A 832 4.45 -36.93 -1.82
N PHE A 833 5.39 -36.84 -2.77
CA PHE A 833 5.58 -35.64 -3.57
C PHE A 833 4.31 -35.27 -4.36
N GLY A 834 3.67 -36.25 -5.01
CA GLY A 834 2.40 -36.06 -5.72
C GLY A 834 1.28 -35.52 -4.82
N ARG A 835 1.19 -36.05 -3.59
CA ARG A 835 0.24 -35.57 -2.57
C ARG A 835 0.53 -34.13 -2.17
N LYS A 836 1.79 -33.78 -1.88
CA LYS A 836 2.17 -32.39 -1.54
C LYS A 836 1.91 -31.41 -2.66
N VAL A 837 2.23 -31.78 -3.90
CA VAL A 837 1.92 -30.98 -5.10
C VAL A 837 0.42 -30.69 -5.18
N ARG A 838 -0.44 -31.69 -4.96
CA ARG A 838 -1.90 -31.51 -4.93
C ARG A 838 -2.33 -30.58 -3.79
N THR A 839 -1.82 -30.78 -2.57
CA THR A 839 -2.14 -29.91 -1.43
C THR A 839 -1.75 -28.46 -1.68
N LEU A 840 -0.55 -28.22 -2.23
CA LEU A 840 -0.04 -26.88 -2.51
C LEU A 840 -0.83 -26.20 -3.64
N ALA A 841 -1.18 -26.95 -4.68
CA ALA A 841 -2.10 -26.47 -5.70
C ALA A 841 -3.51 -26.18 -5.17
N GLY A 842 -3.96 -26.95 -4.19
CA GLY A 842 -5.19 -26.71 -3.45
C GLY A 842 -5.15 -25.40 -2.66
N ASN A 843 -4.01 -25.02 -2.07
CA ASN A 843 -3.87 -23.71 -1.40
C ASN A 843 -3.98 -22.56 -2.42
N PHE A 844 -3.36 -22.71 -3.58
CA PHE A 844 -3.51 -21.78 -4.71
C PHE A 844 -4.98 -21.68 -5.14
N GLN A 845 -5.69 -22.81 -5.31
CA GLN A 845 -7.12 -22.83 -5.62
C GLN A 845 -7.95 -22.13 -4.54
N LEU A 846 -7.71 -22.43 -3.26
CA LEU A 846 -8.39 -21.84 -2.11
C LEU A 846 -8.29 -20.31 -2.12
N PHE A 847 -7.06 -19.76 -2.20
CA PHE A 847 -6.84 -18.31 -2.19
C PHE A 847 -7.45 -17.61 -3.41
N SER A 848 -7.51 -18.29 -4.55
CA SER A 848 -8.12 -17.75 -5.77
C SER A 848 -9.63 -17.66 -5.72
N ARG A 849 -10.29 -18.65 -5.10
CA ARG A 849 -11.76 -18.77 -5.08
C ARG A 849 -12.39 -18.16 -3.85
N HIS A 850 -11.63 -18.09 -2.76
CA HIS A 850 -12.07 -17.58 -1.48
C HIS A 850 -11.12 -16.47 -1.03
N PRO A 851 -11.01 -15.38 -1.80
CA PRO A 851 -10.00 -14.38 -1.55
C PRO A 851 -10.24 -13.70 -0.17
N TRP A 852 -11.48 -13.67 0.33
CA TRP A 852 -11.80 -13.14 1.67
C TRP A 852 -10.90 -13.70 2.80
N VAL A 853 -10.33 -14.91 2.65
CA VAL A 853 -9.46 -15.54 3.65
C VAL A 853 -8.11 -14.81 3.85
N LEU A 854 -7.68 -13.95 2.92
CA LEU A 854 -6.45 -13.14 3.09
C LEU A 854 -6.75 -11.69 3.51
N GLY A 855 -8.02 -11.31 3.65
CA GLY A 855 -8.40 -9.93 4.01
C GLY A 855 -8.39 -9.71 5.53
N PRO A 856 -7.65 -8.72 6.07
CA PRO A 856 -7.50 -8.50 7.51
C PRO A 856 -8.81 -8.14 8.24
N PHE A 857 -9.78 -7.57 7.52
CA PHE A 857 -11.07 -7.18 8.07
C PHE A 857 -12.19 -8.19 7.79
N ARG A 858 -11.94 -9.21 6.95
CA ARG A 858 -12.93 -10.22 6.54
C ARG A 858 -12.66 -11.60 7.13
N ASN A 859 -11.41 -11.92 7.42
CA ASN A 859 -11.03 -13.17 8.08
C ASN A 859 -10.41 -12.86 9.44
N ARG A 860 -11.06 -13.28 10.54
CA ARG A 860 -10.50 -13.15 11.89
C ARG A 860 -9.14 -13.84 12.04
N LEU A 861 -8.88 -14.87 11.23
CA LEU A 861 -7.62 -15.60 11.17
C LEU A 861 -6.69 -15.12 10.06
N TRP A 862 -6.83 -13.88 9.58
CA TRP A 862 -5.99 -13.37 8.49
C TRP A 862 -4.50 -13.54 8.80
N PHE A 863 -4.10 -13.21 10.04
CA PHE A 863 -2.71 -13.24 10.48
C PHE A 863 -2.14 -14.65 10.41
N GLN A 864 -2.87 -15.64 10.93
CA GLN A 864 -2.49 -17.05 10.87
C GLN A 864 -2.50 -17.56 9.41
N THR A 865 -3.53 -17.18 8.64
CA THR A 865 -3.71 -17.65 7.25
C THR A 865 -2.57 -17.16 6.35
N VAL A 866 -2.20 -15.88 6.46
CA VAL A 866 -1.13 -15.31 5.65
C VAL A 866 0.23 -15.82 6.10
N SER A 867 0.48 -15.86 7.40
CA SER A 867 1.79 -16.25 7.93
C SER A 867 2.08 -17.75 7.80
N HIS A 868 1.10 -18.60 8.11
CA HIS A 868 1.27 -20.06 8.14
C HIS A 868 1.08 -20.72 6.76
N LYS A 869 0.27 -20.13 5.87
CA LYS A 869 0.00 -20.71 4.54
C LYS A 869 0.43 -19.83 3.38
N ALA A 870 -0.02 -18.58 3.29
CA ALA A 870 0.18 -17.77 2.07
C ALA A 870 1.66 -17.45 1.81
N LEU A 871 2.39 -16.92 2.79
CA LEU A 871 3.80 -16.53 2.62
C LEU A 871 4.70 -17.73 2.28
N ARG A 872 4.38 -18.93 2.75
CA ARG A 872 5.14 -20.15 2.42
C ARG A 872 5.02 -20.57 0.96
N LEU A 873 4.02 -20.07 0.22
CA LEU A 873 3.93 -20.27 -1.23
C LEU A 873 4.96 -19.43 -1.99
N LEU A 874 5.52 -18.39 -1.37
CA LEU A 874 6.55 -17.52 -1.96
C LEU A 874 7.97 -18.03 -1.74
N THR A 875 8.17 -19.00 -0.84
CA THR A 875 9.48 -19.60 -0.52
C THR A 875 10.35 -19.93 -1.74
N PRO A 876 9.88 -20.61 -2.81
CA PRO A 876 10.73 -20.89 -3.98
C PRO A 876 11.22 -19.62 -4.69
N LEU A 877 10.38 -18.58 -4.79
CA LEU A 877 10.75 -17.31 -5.42
C LEU A 877 11.77 -16.54 -4.58
N LEU A 878 11.57 -16.51 -3.26
CA LEU A 878 12.48 -15.83 -2.34
C LEU A 878 13.84 -16.53 -2.28
N LEU A 879 13.89 -17.87 -2.29
CA LEU A 879 15.14 -18.62 -2.37
C LEU A 879 15.91 -18.31 -3.66
N ALA A 880 15.22 -18.26 -4.81
CA ALA A 880 15.82 -17.92 -6.09
C ALA A 880 16.33 -16.47 -6.13
N ALA A 881 15.52 -15.53 -5.65
CA ALA A 881 15.88 -14.11 -5.57
C ALA A 881 17.09 -13.88 -4.65
N ALA A 882 17.10 -14.53 -3.47
CA ALA A 882 18.24 -14.48 -2.55
C ALA A 882 19.49 -15.05 -3.22
N PHE A 883 19.42 -16.20 -3.89
CA PHE A 883 20.59 -16.80 -4.54
C PHE A 883 21.14 -15.92 -5.67
N ALA A 884 20.27 -15.43 -6.56
CA ALA A 884 20.66 -14.55 -7.66
C ALA A 884 21.29 -13.25 -7.14
N ALA A 885 20.70 -12.64 -6.12
CA ALA A 885 21.24 -11.45 -5.48
C ALA A 885 22.60 -11.73 -4.81
N ASN A 886 22.75 -12.87 -4.13
CA ASN A 886 23.98 -13.26 -3.47
C ASN A 886 25.14 -13.50 -4.46
N ILE A 887 24.85 -14.08 -5.64
CA ILE A 887 25.82 -14.21 -6.75
C ILE A 887 26.33 -12.82 -7.19
N LEU A 888 25.41 -11.86 -7.38
CA LEU A 888 25.77 -10.49 -7.77
C LEU A 888 26.58 -9.77 -6.69
N LEU A 889 26.42 -10.16 -5.42
CA LEU A 889 27.09 -9.54 -4.27
C LEU A 889 28.42 -10.19 -3.86
N ALA A 890 28.77 -11.35 -4.41
CA ALA A 890 29.97 -12.15 -4.08
C ALA A 890 31.32 -11.46 -4.39
N ARG A 891 31.31 -10.15 -4.66
CA ARG A 891 32.49 -9.30 -4.80
C ARG A 891 33.16 -9.03 -3.44
N THR A 892 32.43 -9.10 -2.32
CA THR A 892 33.00 -8.92 -0.97
C THR A 892 33.19 -10.26 -0.23
N PRO A 893 34.16 -10.36 0.70
CA PRO A 893 34.39 -11.59 1.49
C PRO A 893 33.14 -12.06 2.24
N PHE A 894 32.35 -11.12 2.77
CA PHE A 894 31.12 -11.41 3.49
C PHE A 894 30.08 -12.14 2.62
N TYR A 895 29.77 -11.61 1.43
CA TYR A 895 28.80 -12.25 0.54
C TYR A 895 29.37 -13.50 -0.15
N ARG A 896 30.69 -13.64 -0.31
CA ARG A 896 31.30 -14.92 -0.70
C ARG A 896 31.04 -16.02 0.32
N LEU A 897 31.16 -15.70 1.61
CA LEU A 897 30.85 -16.64 2.68
C LEU A 897 29.36 -17.03 2.68
N LEU A 898 28.47 -16.04 2.52
CA LEU A 898 27.03 -16.30 2.43
C LEU A 898 26.67 -17.13 1.19
N LEU A 899 27.28 -16.84 0.04
CA LEU A 899 27.08 -17.61 -1.19
C LEU A 899 27.60 -19.04 -1.04
N ALA A 900 28.77 -19.22 -0.43
CA ALA A 900 29.31 -20.55 -0.13
C ALA A 900 28.36 -21.32 0.81
N GLY A 901 27.81 -20.67 1.84
CA GLY A 901 26.80 -21.26 2.72
C GLY A 901 25.53 -21.67 1.97
N GLN A 902 25.01 -20.78 1.11
CA GLN A 902 23.80 -21.05 0.32
C GLN A 902 24.03 -22.14 -0.75
N ALA A 903 25.18 -22.15 -1.40
CA ALA A 903 25.58 -23.22 -2.33
C ALA A 903 25.75 -24.56 -1.60
N SER A 904 26.33 -24.56 -0.40
CA SER A 904 26.46 -25.75 0.44
C SER A 904 25.10 -26.30 0.87
N PHE A 905 24.14 -25.41 1.17
CA PHE A 905 22.75 -25.79 1.45
C PHE A 905 22.10 -26.50 0.25
N TYR A 906 22.22 -25.97 -0.97
CA TYR A 906 21.68 -26.62 -2.16
C TYR A 906 22.43 -27.91 -2.53
N ALA A 907 23.76 -27.94 -2.36
CA ALA A 907 24.55 -29.14 -2.56
C ALA A 907 24.15 -30.25 -1.55
N ALA A 908 23.91 -29.90 -0.29
CA ALA A 908 23.39 -30.81 0.73
C ALA A 908 21.99 -31.34 0.35
N ALA A 909 21.12 -30.48 -0.21
CA ALA A 909 19.81 -30.89 -0.70
C ALA A 909 19.91 -31.89 -1.88
N LEU A 910 20.81 -31.64 -2.84
CA LEU A 910 21.06 -32.53 -3.97
C LEU A 910 21.70 -33.86 -3.55
N ALA A 911 22.68 -33.81 -2.64
CA ALA A 911 23.27 -35.01 -2.03
C ALA A 911 22.20 -35.81 -1.27
N GLY A 912 21.32 -35.12 -0.53
CA GLY A 912 20.14 -35.71 0.09
C GLY A 912 19.18 -36.34 -0.92
N ALA A 913 19.01 -35.78 -2.12
CA ALA A 913 18.21 -36.38 -3.18
C ALA A 913 18.89 -37.63 -3.77
N ALA A 914 20.20 -37.57 -4.02
CA ALA A 914 20.99 -38.62 -4.67
C ALA A 914 21.22 -39.86 -3.78
N LEU A 915 21.41 -39.67 -2.47
CA LEU A 915 21.69 -40.77 -1.53
C LEU A 915 20.47 -41.69 -1.26
N GLY A 916 19.31 -41.41 -1.86
CA GLY A 916 18.13 -42.30 -1.82
C GLY A 916 17.66 -42.65 -0.39
N ASN A 917 16.78 -43.64 -0.26
CA ASN A 917 16.22 -44.08 1.03
C ASN A 917 17.17 -44.99 1.85
N GLY A 918 18.49 -44.82 1.72
CA GLY A 918 19.50 -45.56 2.49
C GLY A 918 19.59 -45.12 3.97
N ARG A 919 20.09 -46.01 4.84
CA ARG A 919 20.12 -45.86 6.32
C ARG A 919 20.80 -44.56 6.79
N ARG A 920 20.18 -43.94 7.80
CA ARG A 920 20.57 -42.73 8.57
C ARG A 920 21.05 -41.55 7.72
N ARG A 921 20.10 -40.75 7.23
CA ARG A 921 20.41 -39.41 6.71
C ARG A 921 20.81 -38.47 7.86
N LEU A 922 22.03 -37.94 7.81
CA LEU A 922 22.48 -36.89 8.73
C LEU A 922 21.50 -35.68 8.65
N PRO A 923 21.12 -35.05 9.78
CA PRO A 923 20.24 -33.88 9.80
C PRO A 923 20.68 -32.74 8.86
N LEU A 924 22.01 -32.59 8.71
CA LEU A 924 22.66 -31.63 7.81
C LEU A 924 22.30 -31.82 6.32
N LEU A 925 21.85 -33.02 5.91
CA LEU A 925 21.42 -33.32 4.54
C LEU A 925 19.90 -33.42 4.43
N SER A 926 19.20 -33.84 5.49
CA SER A 926 17.76 -34.10 5.44
C SER A 926 16.92 -32.82 5.46
N VAL A 927 17.30 -31.81 6.24
CA VAL A 927 16.55 -30.54 6.33
C VAL A 927 16.62 -29.72 5.03
N PRO A 928 17.80 -29.49 4.42
CA PRO A 928 17.88 -28.80 3.13
C PRO A 928 17.11 -29.53 2.03
N PHE A 929 17.17 -30.86 2.02
CA PHE A 929 16.41 -31.70 1.08
C PHE A 929 14.90 -31.49 1.22
N VAL A 930 14.34 -31.53 2.44
CA VAL A 930 12.89 -31.34 2.66
C VAL A 930 12.43 -29.93 2.25
N ILE A 931 13.19 -28.89 2.58
CA ILE A 931 12.87 -27.50 2.20
C ILE A 931 12.87 -27.34 0.68
N CYS A 932 13.88 -27.86 -0.01
CA CYS A 932 13.96 -27.79 -1.47
C CYS A 932 12.87 -28.64 -2.14
N LEU A 933 12.56 -29.82 -1.59
CA LEU A 933 11.49 -30.69 -2.08
C LEU A 933 10.11 -30.03 -1.99
N LEU A 934 9.80 -29.38 -0.85
CA LEU A 934 8.55 -28.63 -0.67
C LEU A 934 8.50 -27.38 -1.56
N SER A 935 9.62 -26.69 -1.73
CA SER A 935 9.73 -25.54 -2.64
C SER A 935 9.49 -25.97 -4.09
N TRP A 936 10.06 -27.10 -4.51
CA TRP A 936 9.82 -27.68 -5.82
C TRP A 936 8.35 -28.15 -5.99
N ALA A 937 7.79 -28.80 -4.97
CA ALA A 937 6.38 -29.18 -4.96
C ALA A 937 5.45 -27.96 -5.07
N THR A 938 5.86 -26.80 -4.53
CA THR A 938 5.12 -25.53 -4.63
C THR A 938 5.13 -25.02 -6.06
N VAL A 939 6.30 -25.03 -6.74
CA VAL A 939 6.42 -24.64 -8.15
C VAL A 939 5.58 -25.54 -9.05
N VAL A 940 5.69 -26.87 -8.89
CA VAL A 940 4.88 -27.83 -9.68
C VAL A 940 3.39 -27.67 -9.35
N GLY A 941 3.03 -27.46 -8.09
CA GLY A 941 1.67 -27.20 -7.64
C GLY A 941 1.08 -25.95 -8.27
N PHE A 942 1.87 -24.87 -8.34
CA PHE A 942 1.50 -23.63 -9.02
C PHE A 942 1.18 -23.86 -10.49
N PHE A 943 2.06 -24.54 -11.24
CA PHE A 943 1.81 -24.83 -12.66
C PHE A 943 0.65 -25.80 -12.90
N ARG A 944 0.44 -26.79 -12.02
CA ARG A 944 -0.74 -27.66 -12.13
C ARG A 944 -2.03 -26.90 -11.84
N PHE A 945 -1.99 -25.99 -10.86
CA PHE A 945 -3.08 -25.05 -10.64
C PHE A 945 -3.29 -24.25 -11.92
N LEU A 946 -2.21 -23.76 -12.54
CA LEU A 946 -2.23 -23.05 -13.82
C LEU A 946 -2.83 -23.83 -15.00
N ALA A 947 -2.68 -25.15 -15.00
CA ALA A 947 -3.18 -25.97 -16.09
C ALA A 947 -4.64 -26.40 -15.88
N GLY A 948 -5.27 -26.08 -14.74
CA GLY A 948 -6.58 -26.63 -14.36
C GLY A 948 -6.54 -28.16 -14.15
N ARG A 949 -5.36 -28.77 -14.00
CA ARG A 949 -5.15 -30.22 -13.95
C ARG A 949 -5.25 -30.80 -12.53
N GLN A 950 -6.04 -30.19 -11.65
CA GLN A 950 -6.25 -30.70 -10.30
C GLN A 950 -7.32 -31.78 -10.30
N ARG A 951 -6.92 -33.04 -10.21
CA ARG A 951 -7.88 -34.14 -10.03
C ARG A 951 -8.41 -34.13 -8.59
N VAL A 952 -9.73 -34.15 -8.47
CA VAL A 952 -10.47 -34.23 -7.21
C VAL A 952 -10.52 -35.68 -6.74
N THR A 953 -10.63 -36.60 -7.70
CA THR A 953 -10.57 -38.05 -7.52
C THR A 953 -9.13 -38.51 -7.20
N TRP A 954 -9.00 -39.63 -6.49
CA TRP A 954 -7.72 -40.19 -6.05
C TRP A 954 -7.42 -41.49 -6.81
N ASP A 955 -6.29 -41.60 -7.47
CA ASP A 955 -5.89 -42.90 -8.05
C ASP A 955 -5.29 -43.77 -6.93
N ARG A 956 -5.73 -45.03 -6.83
CA ARG A 956 -5.24 -45.98 -5.81
C ARG A 956 -3.73 -46.07 -5.87
N ALA A 957 -3.06 -46.01 -4.71
CA ALA A 957 -1.66 -46.42 -4.65
C ALA A 957 -1.62 -47.92 -4.95
N SER A 958 -1.17 -48.29 -6.14
CA SER A 958 -0.83 -49.67 -6.45
C SER A 958 0.17 -50.15 -5.39
N ALA A 959 -0.18 -51.24 -4.71
CA ALA A 959 0.64 -51.88 -3.69
C ALA A 959 2.03 -52.24 -4.22
#